data_AF-A0A6I7MPS0-F1
#
_entry.id   AF-A0A6I7MPS0-F1
#
_cell.length_a   1.000
_cell.length_b   1.000
_cell.length_c   1.000
_cell.angle_alpha   90.00
_cell.angle_beta   90.00
_cell.angle_gamma   90.00
#
_symmetry.space_group_name_H-M   'P 1'
#
loop_
_entity.id
_entity.type
_entity.pdbx_description
1 polymer ?
#
loop_
_entity_poly.entity_id
_entity_poly.type
_entity_poly.pdbx_seq_one_letter_code
_entity_poly.pdbx_strand_id
1 'polypeptide(L)'
;MKDNRNNITNIKIENLPKVSVDGEDVPQTTLLLAMIRGGLVYDRSPSVVKALEILEKLPVSKLERLLADHLDLCSHRLDAWMEGLSAWRLRQMRSTQKTGTYVGAYGILENLRPQHDTTKSENVPDGLRPEEGYPVYKVGDNQGFIHAPSLQHATTAAVLRAGFNAMKEREGNDKNILSINLSSSRVRKALFLLQGVSQGQSPGALLGYQFERALHEKYRFRDKDGKPQDHLEMDVFIYRLRRKFPTYGDTPVGAETDTESNESIRANNVVDGVAMLKHFEAYLTDIKKWDTDKTFTEMMATGNWEDLQIQHIPTDLASILPNVNDSNIGKRNRNRQKMLAIIKELDEMADAFDALGDLITSESVYQLVRGNHQRAAGVMNSFAEGQLPRDPEIIKSLRNGNLVINRGIFLIQAQGNPSMWGLPSSPKSSAEPRFNLYFASQIGDPTEIQFAVIHQGVTHYLNILDIGLQPIDLVFLLGRDADSKWEELEFRVIKTLENEGFSTEGDYHFLFSDHLDTEANALFDMIPFFEALFDLFNSCRAADARDFRRAEDPDNFEASGAGLEITQFLERIDNIISEFEELRTELAALDLQKTEYTASEIDAGYGLFKKLSQFGYANYFPNPLETKAEFFSEQLGKLHEAKSRIEIKAMEILQLQEELLVETEHAKILNLSNEIVTAVFGNGMKILPLISIPEHSFWQDSVQQDPESNLLQYSGLEGLEKWQHDSGTVRKNIAKLENLRMLQDVLEKPETSVLPAQVALSGQESPSPYWMGTSYPEGYQAEGDYLSFVLYGGENLIGQSRLTGLVVDEWAELIPEKIQTTGVAVHYNQPDARAAQSILMAVPPEIKGSLDIEQIMLTVEEALNLAKLRTFEPDDLDGSSFSQILPATSALAYGFAEFLRASEEDQVPDEQSLGWYIDYSITNNPIND
;
A
#
# COMPACT_ATOMS: atom_id res chain seq x y z
N MET A 1 -36.27 84.63 -12.86
CA MET A 1 -35.35 83.47 -12.89
C MET A 1 -34.66 83.30 -14.26
N LYS A 2 -34.19 84.38 -14.89
CA LYS A 2 -33.30 84.31 -16.08
C LYS A 2 -31.81 84.50 -15.73
N ASP A 3 -31.50 84.87 -14.48
CA ASP A 3 -30.12 85.10 -14.00
C ASP A 3 -29.45 83.92 -13.27
N ASN A 4 -30.16 82.81 -13.01
CA ASN A 4 -29.52 81.59 -12.45
C ASN A 4 -29.25 80.50 -13.49
N ARG A 5 -29.58 80.71 -14.78
CA ARG A 5 -29.32 79.72 -15.86
C ARG A 5 -27.88 79.73 -16.36
N ASN A 6 -27.20 80.88 -16.29
CA ASN A 6 -25.78 80.96 -16.62
C ASN A 6 -24.91 80.32 -15.52
N ASN A 7 -25.39 80.24 -14.28
CA ASN A 7 -24.61 79.64 -13.18
C ASN A 7 -24.54 78.11 -13.23
N ILE A 8 -25.47 77.42 -13.91
CA ILE A 8 -25.43 75.95 -14.03
C ILE A 8 -24.68 75.51 -15.30
N THR A 9 -24.66 76.34 -16.34
CA THR A 9 -23.95 76.05 -17.60
C THR A 9 -22.52 76.60 -17.65
N ASN A 10 -22.17 77.59 -16.81
CA ASN A 10 -20.80 78.08 -16.60
C ASN A 10 -20.16 77.59 -15.28
N ILE A 11 -20.56 76.43 -14.76
CA ILE A 11 -19.76 75.78 -13.71
C ILE A 11 -18.43 75.37 -14.35
N LYS A 12 -17.42 76.21 -14.20
CA LYS A 12 -16.04 75.84 -14.56
C LYS A 12 -15.53 74.84 -13.54
N ILE A 13 -14.83 73.81 -14.01
CA ILE A 13 -14.28 72.71 -13.18
C ILE A 13 -13.53 73.25 -11.95
N GLU A 14 -12.82 74.36 -12.10
CA GLU A 14 -12.07 75.08 -11.07
C GLU A 14 -12.90 75.66 -9.90
N ASN A 15 -14.23 75.79 -10.04
CA ASN A 15 -15.15 76.34 -9.03
C ASN A 15 -15.97 75.27 -8.28
N LEU A 16 -15.78 73.99 -8.58
CA LEU A 16 -16.41 72.89 -7.84
C LEU A 16 -15.80 72.78 -6.43
N PRO A 17 -16.53 72.26 -5.43
CA PRO A 17 -15.97 71.98 -4.11
C PRO A 17 -14.71 71.14 -4.24
N LYS A 18 -13.61 71.65 -3.69
CA LYS A 18 -12.29 70.99 -3.78
C LYS A 18 -12.04 70.20 -2.51
N VAL A 19 -11.40 69.07 -2.67
CA VAL A 19 -10.86 68.28 -1.55
C VAL A 19 -9.34 68.32 -1.67
N SER A 20 -8.66 68.64 -0.57
CA SER A 20 -7.19 68.61 -0.50
C SER A 20 -6.74 67.16 -0.45
N VAL A 21 -6.07 66.70 -1.49
CA VAL A 21 -5.42 65.38 -1.55
C VAL A 21 -3.94 65.62 -1.75
N ASP A 22 -3.12 65.10 -0.82
CA ASP A 22 -1.65 65.24 -0.83
C ASP A 22 -1.12 66.69 -0.99
N GLY A 23 -1.88 67.66 -0.48
CA GLY A 23 -1.49 69.08 -0.45
C GLY A 23 -1.89 69.88 -1.69
N GLU A 24 -2.59 69.29 -2.66
CA GLU A 24 -3.21 70.01 -3.79
C GLU A 24 -4.74 69.93 -3.75
N ASP A 25 -5.41 71.06 -4.02
CA ASP A 25 -6.86 71.18 -4.03
C ASP A 25 -7.45 70.76 -5.39
N VAL A 26 -8.13 69.60 -5.45
CA VAL A 26 -8.69 69.02 -6.68
C VAL A 26 -10.24 69.04 -6.69
N PRO A 27 -10.91 69.44 -7.80
CA PRO A 27 -12.37 69.51 -7.90
C PRO A 27 -13.06 68.14 -8.01
N GLN A 28 -14.10 67.89 -7.20
CA GLN A 28 -14.91 66.65 -7.28
C GLN A 28 -15.84 66.63 -8.51
N THR A 29 -15.69 65.64 -9.38
CA THR A 29 -16.60 65.39 -10.51
C THR A 29 -17.28 64.03 -10.32
N THR A 30 -18.56 63.99 -9.92
CA THR A 30 -19.28 62.71 -9.73
C THR A 30 -19.96 62.22 -11.01
N LEU A 31 -19.96 60.90 -11.23
CA LEU A 31 -20.61 60.21 -12.36
C LEU A 31 -22.09 60.61 -12.57
N LEU A 32 -22.78 60.90 -11.46
CA LEU A 32 -24.17 61.39 -11.44
C LEU A 32 -24.33 62.71 -12.24
N LEU A 33 -23.39 63.64 -12.11
CA LEU A 33 -23.42 64.93 -12.83
C LEU A 33 -23.20 64.75 -14.34
N ALA A 34 -22.38 63.77 -14.74
CA ALA A 34 -22.18 63.42 -16.14
C ALA A 34 -23.44 62.77 -16.76
N MET A 35 -24.09 61.84 -16.06
CA MET A 35 -25.32 61.17 -16.52
C MET A 35 -26.52 62.13 -16.59
N ILE A 36 -26.69 63.01 -15.58
CA ILE A 36 -27.75 64.04 -15.59
C ILE A 36 -27.55 65.02 -16.76
N ARG A 37 -26.29 65.40 -17.04
CA ARG A 37 -25.96 66.24 -18.20
C ARG A 37 -26.25 65.52 -19.53
N GLY A 38 -25.95 64.23 -19.64
CA GLY A 38 -26.27 63.40 -20.81
C GLY A 38 -27.78 63.28 -21.07
N GLY A 39 -28.57 62.99 -20.04
CA GLY A 39 -30.04 62.87 -20.16
C GLY A 39 -30.74 64.17 -20.59
N LEU A 40 -30.28 65.32 -20.07
CA LEU A 40 -30.82 66.65 -20.40
C LEU A 40 -30.54 67.11 -21.84
N VAL A 41 -29.53 66.53 -22.49
CA VAL A 41 -29.20 66.83 -23.89
C VAL A 41 -30.17 66.10 -24.84
N TYR A 42 -30.68 64.93 -24.48
CA TYR A 42 -31.44 64.05 -25.37
C TYR A 42 -32.96 63.99 -25.13
N ASP A 43 -33.46 64.13 -23.89
CA ASP A 43 -34.91 64.22 -23.61
C ASP A 43 -35.25 65.41 -22.71
N ARG A 44 -36.12 66.29 -23.23
CA ARG A 44 -36.62 67.49 -22.52
C ARG A 44 -38.10 67.38 -22.19
N SER A 45 -38.65 66.17 -22.15
CA SER A 45 -40.05 65.93 -21.85
C SER A 45 -40.44 66.52 -20.47
N PRO A 46 -41.70 66.97 -20.30
CA PRO A 46 -42.19 67.46 -19.01
C PRO A 46 -42.04 66.44 -17.87
N SER A 47 -42.00 65.15 -18.21
CA SER A 47 -41.80 64.04 -17.28
C SER A 47 -40.39 64.04 -16.69
N VAL A 48 -39.36 64.22 -17.53
CA VAL A 48 -37.95 64.31 -17.08
C VAL A 48 -37.74 65.57 -16.25
N VAL A 49 -38.33 66.70 -16.65
CA VAL A 49 -38.25 67.96 -15.88
C VAL A 49 -38.89 67.80 -14.50
N LYS A 50 -40.07 67.18 -14.40
CA LYS A 50 -40.70 66.89 -13.11
C LYS A 50 -39.91 65.93 -12.24
N ALA A 51 -39.28 64.91 -12.84
CA ALA A 51 -38.41 64.00 -12.10
C ALA A 51 -37.21 64.75 -11.50
N LEU A 52 -36.60 65.65 -12.27
CA LEU A 52 -35.50 66.49 -11.80
C LEU A 52 -35.92 67.46 -10.68
N GLU A 53 -37.12 68.05 -10.75
CA GLU A 53 -37.66 68.88 -9.65
C GLU A 53 -37.88 68.09 -8.34
N ILE A 54 -38.06 66.76 -8.45
CA ILE A 54 -38.13 65.86 -7.29
C ILE A 54 -36.72 65.55 -6.78
N LEU A 55 -35.79 65.22 -7.67
CA LEU A 55 -34.41 64.87 -7.33
C LEU A 55 -33.61 66.06 -6.77
N GLU A 56 -33.83 67.28 -7.29
CA GLU A 56 -33.19 68.52 -6.81
C GLU A 56 -33.42 68.77 -5.31
N LYS A 57 -34.54 68.29 -4.77
CA LYS A 57 -34.92 68.49 -3.37
C LYS A 57 -34.34 67.45 -2.41
N LEU A 58 -33.63 66.45 -2.92
CA LEU A 58 -33.08 65.37 -2.11
C LEU A 58 -31.63 65.68 -1.69
N PRO A 59 -31.23 65.35 -0.44
CA PRO A 59 -29.84 65.43 -0.03
C PRO A 59 -28.93 64.56 -0.90
N VAL A 60 -27.69 65.00 -1.14
CA VAL A 60 -26.71 64.32 -2.00
C VAL A 60 -26.50 62.86 -1.57
N SER A 61 -26.32 62.59 -0.28
CA SER A 61 -26.16 61.22 0.24
C SER A 61 -27.38 60.32 -0.02
N LYS A 62 -28.57 60.91 -0.09
CA LYS A 62 -29.81 60.18 -0.43
C LYS A 62 -29.92 59.95 -1.93
N LEU A 63 -29.46 60.90 -2.75
CA LEU A 63 -29.38 60.73 -4.21
C LEU A 63 -28.39 59.65 -4.60
N GLU A 64 -27.20 59.63 -3.98
CA GLU A 64 -26.19 58.60 -4.22
C GLU A 64 -26.72 57.22 -3.86
N ARG A 65 -27.38 57.07 -2.71
CA ARG A 65 -27.97 55.80 -2.30
C ARG A 65 -29.10 55.34 -3.23
N LEU A 66 -29.99 56.25 -3.62
CA LEU A 66 -31.08 55.94 -4.56
C LEU A 66 -30.56 55.61 -5.96
N LEU A 67 -29.47 56.25 -6.39
CA LEU A 67 -28.80 55.93 -7.65
C LEU A 67 -28.17 54.53 -7.59
N ALA A 68 -27.44 54.22 -6.52
CA ALA A 68 -26.84 52.90 -6.32
C ALA A 68 -27.91 51.80 -6.30
N ASP A 69 -28.99 52.00 -5.55
CA ASP A 69 -30.14 51.07 -5.52
C ASP A 69 -30.78 50.91 -6.92
N HIS A 70 -30.82 51.97 -7.72
CA HIS A 70 -31.40 51.93 -9.07
C HIS A 70 -30.49 51.24 -10.08
N LEU A 71 -29.17 51.44 -10.00
CA LEU A 71 -28.17 50.77 -10.83
C LEU A 71 -28.12 49.27 -10.53
N ASP A 72 -28.21 48.89 -9.26
CA ASP A 72 -28.29 47.48 -8.84
C ASP A 72 -29.54 46.81 -9.44
N LEU A 73 -30.70 47.46 -9.33
CA LEU A 73 -31.95 46.98 -9.92
C LEU A 73 -31.89 46.84 -11.45
N CYS A 74 -31.17 47.73 -12.14
CA CYS A 74 -31.10 47.76 -13.61
C CYS A 74 -29.97 46.89 -14.21
N SER A 75 -29.14 46.27 -13.36
CA SER A 75 -28.00 45.45 -13.80
C SER A 75 -28.35 43.96 -13.90
N HIS A 76 -28.53 43.27 -12.77
CA HIS A 76 -28.63 41.80 -12.71
C HIS A 76 -29.82 41.27 -11.88
N ARG A 77 -30.63 42.16 -11.27
CA ARG A 77 -31.76 41.80 -10.39
C ARG A 77 -33.02 41.37 -11.15
N LEU A 78 -32.91 40.33 -11.98
CA LEU A 78 -34.02 39.79 -12.78
C LEU A 78 -35.25 39.44 -11.92
N ASP A 79 -35.01 38.93 -10.71
CA ASP A 79 -36.03 38.62 -9.71
C ASP A 79 -36.94 39.83 -9.40
N ALA A 80 -36.34 41.00 -9.19
CA ALA A 80 -37.06 42.21 -8.86
C ALA A 80 -37.87 42.77 -10.05
N TRP A 81 -37.43 42.54 -11.28
CA TRP A 81 -38.20 42.87 -12.48
C TRP A 81 -39.43 41.97 -12.65
N MET A 82 -39.27 40.66 -12.43
CA MET A 82 -40.39 39.71 -12.50
C MET A 82 -41.43 39.97 -11.41
N GLU A 83 -40.99 40.25 -10.18
CA GLU A 83 -41.89 40.54 -9.05
C GLU A 83 -42.48 41.96 -9.07
N GLY A 84 -41.97 42.85 -9.92
CA GLY A 84 -42.38 44.26 -9.99
C GLY A 84 -43.89 44.43 -10.24
N LEU A 85 -44.49 43.55 -11.04
CA LEU A 85 -45.94 43.54 -11.30
C LEU A 85 -46.75 43.12 -10.07
N SER A 86 -46.27 42.14 -9.31
CA SER A 86 -46.86 41.70 -8.04
C SER A 86 -46.76 42.80 -6.99
N ALA A 87 -45.61 43.47 -6.88
CA ALA A 87 -45.41 44.62 -6.01
C ALA A 87 -46.30 45.81 -6.40
N TRP A 88 -46.47 46.07 -7.70
CA TRP A 88 -47.37 47.10 -8.21
C TRP A 88 -48.84 46.77 -7.90
N ARG A 89 -49.25 45.52 -8.09
CA ARG A 89 -50.59 45.02 -7.72
C ARG A 89 -50.85 45.17 -6.23
N LEU A 90 -49.88 44.83 -5.38
CA LEU A 90 -49.96 45.04 -3.93
C LEU A 90 -50.14 46.52 -3.58
N ARG A 91 -49.41 47.45 -4.23
CA ARG A 91 -49.61 48.90 -4.05
C ARG A 91 -51.00 49.36 -4.49
N GLN A 92 -51.53 48.82 -5.59
CA GLN A 92 -52.90 49.10 -6.04
C GLN A 92 -53.94 48.61 -5.02
N MET A 93 -53.78 47.40 -4.49
CA MET A 93 -54.66 46.87 -3.44
C MET A 93 -54.63 47.73 -2.17
N ARG A 94 -53.45 48.24 -1.79
CA ARG A 94 -53.28 49.19 -0.67
C ARG A 94 -53.92 50.56 -0.90
N SER A 95 -54.16 50.95 -2.15
CA SER A 95 -54.84 52.23 -2.47
C SER A 95 -56.34 52.18 -2.16
N THR A 96 -56.94 50.99 -2.28
CA THR A 96 -58.39 50.76 -2.07
C THR A 96 -58.72 50.46 -0.61
N GLN A 97 -57.84 49.74 0.11
CA GLN A 97 -58.06 49.36 1.51
C GLN A 97 -56.77 49.54 2.31
N LYS A 98 -56.65 50.68 3.00
CA LYS A 98 -55.42 51.14 3.65
C LYS A 98 -55.05 50.40 4.94
N THR A 99 -55.99 49.65 5.54
CA THR A 99 -55.83 49.03 6.85
C THR A 99 -56.19 47.54 6.80
N GLY A 100 -55.20 46.71 7.07
CA GLY A 100 -55.24 45.24 7.15
C GLY A 100 -53.81 44.72 7.19
N THR A 101 -53.50 43.80 8.11
CA THR A 101 -52.15 43.22 8.23
C THR A 101 -51.96 42.15 7.16
N TYR A 102 -51.15 42.48 6.15
CA TYR A 102 -50.51 41.47 5.29
C TYR A 102 -49.06 41.41 5.76
N VAL A 103 -48.68 40.32 6.42
CA VAL A 103 -47.38 40.21 7.07
C VAL A 103 -46.27 40.25 6.02
N GLY A 104 -45.31 41.16 6.22
CA GLY A 104 -44.04 41.19 5.52
C GLY A 104 -42.96 41.47 6.56
N ALA A 105 -41.88 40.69 6.54
CA ALA A 105 -40.76 40.84 7.46
C ALA A 105 -39.61 41.57 6.77
N TYR A 106 -38.90 42.43 7.51
CA TYR A 106 -37.59 42.97 7.15
C TYR A 106 -36.66 42.79 8.34
N GLY A 107 -35.40 42.42 8.08
CA GLY A 107 -34.33 42.33 9.07
C GLY A 107 -33.38 43.50 8.93
N ILE A 108 -32.86 44.01 10.06
CA ILE A 108 -31.79 45.01 10.09
C ILE A 108 -30.58 44.34 10.73
N LEU A 109 -29.43 44.43 10.06
CA LEU A 109 -28.14 44.01 10.57
C LEU A 109 -27.45 45.23 11.18
N GLU A 110 -27.18 45.19 12.49
CA GLU A 110 -26.43 46.22 13.21
C GLU A 110 -25.16 45.62 13.82
N ASN A 111 -24.17 46.45 14.17
CA ASN A 111 -22.89 46.05 14.77
C ASN A 111 -21.97 45.18 13.88
N LEU A 112 -21.91 45.44 12.57
CA LEU A 112 -20.78 44.99 11.77
C LEU A 112 -19.49 45.59 12.34
N ARG A 113 -18.51 44.73 12.65
CA ARG A 113 -17.17 45.14 13.08
C ARG A 113 -16.15 44.68 12.02
N PRO A 114 -15.13 45.50 11.70
CA PRO A 114 -14.03 45.06 10.86
C PRO A 114 -13.31 43.88 11.49
N GLN A 115 -12.94 42.89 10.68
CA GLN A 115 -12.09 41.79 11.12
C GLN A 115 -10.67 42.32 11.39
N HIS A 116 -10.32 42.49 12.66
CA HIS A 116 -8.94 42.75 13.08
C HIS A 116 -8.16 41.43 13.03
N ASP A 117 -6.90 41.48 12.58
CA ASP A 117 -5.95 40.35 12.41
C ASP A 117 -5.92 39.62 11.05
N THR A 118 -5.81 40.38 9.96
CA THR A 118 -5.25 39.84 8.70
C THR A 118 -3.77 40.16 8.60
N THR A 119 -2.92 39.14 8.47
CA THR A 119 -1.46 39.31 8.32
C THR A 119 -1.06 38.98 6.89
N LYS A 120 -0.27 39.83 6.22
CA LYS A 120 0.18 39.56 4.84
C LYS A 120 1.06 38.31 4.82
N SER A 121 0.78 37.37 3.91
CA SER A 121 1.56 36.14 3.73
C SER A 121 2.80 36.42 2.89
N GLU A 122 3.99 36.16 3.43
CA GLU A 122 5.26 36.41 2.74
C GLU A 122 5.73 35.25 1.84
N ASN A 123 5.26 34.03 2.11
CA ASN A 123 5.72 32.80 1.45
C ASN A 123 4.56 32.03 0.80
N VAL A 124 3.98 32.58 -0.27
CA VAL A 124 2.91 31.91 -1.05
C VAL A 124 3.54 31.07 -2.18
N PRO A 125 3.29 29.74 -2.23
CA PRO A 125 3.70 28.90 -3.35
C PRO A 125 3.19 29.42 -4.69
N ASP A 126 3.95 29.27 -5.78
CA ASP A 126 3.63 29.88 -7.08
C ASP A 126 2.23 29.51 -7.60
N GLY A 127 1.77 28.27 -7.40
CA GLY A 127 0.44 27.82 -7.82
C GLY A 127 -0.74 28.34 -6.99
N LEU A 128 -0.48 29.03 -5.87
CA LEU A 128 -1.50 29.66 -5.02
C LEU A 128 -1.43 31.20 -5.07
N ARG A 129 -0.56 31.76 -5.92
CA ARG A 129 -0.50 33.20 -6.14
C ARG A 129 -1.65 33.61 -7.07
N PRO A 130 -2.44 34.64 -6.71
CA PRO A 130 -3.42 35.18 -7.63
C PRO A 130 -2.71 35.73 -8.88
N GLU A 131 -3.25 35.43 -10.07
CA GLU A 131 -2.66 35.84 -11.36
C GLU A 131 -2.47 37.35 -11.46
N GLU A 132 -3.35 38.13 -10.84
CA GLU A 132 -3.31 39.59 -10.81
C GLU A 132 -2.38 40.18 -9.73
N GLY A 133 -1.66 39.35 -8.96
CA GLY A 133 -0.64 39.82 -8.02
C GLY A 133 -1.17 40.42 -6.72
N TYR A 134 -2.44 40.20 -6.37
CA TYR A 134 -3.01 40.64 -5.10
C TYR A 134 -2.24 40.09 -3.88
N PRO A 135 -2.09 40.89 -2.81
CA PRO A 135 -1.50 40.40 -1.57
C PRO A 135 -2.38 39.31 -0.94
N VAL A 136 -1.80 38.15 -0.67
CA VAL A 136 -2.47 37.06 0.05
C VAL A 136 -2.35 37.31 1.55
N TYR A 137 -3.46 37.20 2.28
CA TYR A 137 -3.49 37.39 3.73
C TYR A 137 -3.72 36.06 4.46
N LYS A 138 -3.05 35.88 5.59
CA LYS A 138 -3.33 34.85 6.60
C LYS A 138 -4.38 35.39 7.57
N VAL A 139 -5.42 34.60 7.77
CA VAL A 139 -6.47 34.84 8.77
C VAL A 139 -6.14 33.98 9.98
N GLY A 140 -6.03 34.57 11.18
CA GLY A 140 -5.64 33.85 12.40
C GLY A 140 -6.56 32.66 12.75
N ASP A 141 -7.86 32.78 12.44
CA ASP A 141 -8.85 31.73 12.67
C ASP A 141 -8.91 30.67 11.54
N ASN A 142 -8.25 30.92 10.41
CA ASN A 142 -8.23 29.97 9.29
C ASN A 142 -7.17 28.89 9.53
N GLN A 143 -7.63 27.76 10.07
CA GLN A 143 -6.82 26.58 10.33
C GLN A 143 -6.49 25.73 9.06
N GLY A 144 -6.85 26.20 7.85
CA GLY A 144 -6.44 25.58 6.59
C GLY A 144 -7.28 24.38 6.17
N PHE A 145 -6.68 23.42 5.48
CA PHE A 145 -7.34 22.19 5.05
C PHE A 145 -6.49 20.96 5.39
N ILE A 146 -7.16 19.84 5.60
CA ILE A 146 -6.52 18.52 5.73
C ILE A 146 -6.84 17.76 4.45
N HIS A 147 -5.83 17.54 3.61
CA HIS A 147 -5.95 16.60 2.49
C HIS A 147 -5.87 15.19 3.04
N ALA A 148 -6.83 14.36 2.65
CA ALA A 148 -7.01 13.01 3.16
C ALA A 148 -7.10 12.02 1.98
N PRO A 149 -6.60 10.78 2.16
CA PRO A 149 -6.53 9.80 1.08
C PRO A 149 -7.90 9.34 0.58
N SER A 150 -8.97 9.52 1.36
CA SER A 150 -10.35 9.24 0.95
C SER A 150 -11.35 10.21 1.57
N LEU A 151 -12.59 10.20 1.08
CA LEU A 151 -13.71 10.97 1.64
C LEU A 151 -14.00 10.60 3.11
N GLN A 152 -13.86 9.33 3.48
CA GLN A 152 -14.06 8.87 4.85
C GLN A 152 -12.96 9.42 5.76
N HIS A 153 -11.70 9.40 5.33
CA HIS A 153 -10.60 10.02 6.10
C HIS A 153 -10.80 11.53 6.26
N ALA A 154 -11.25 12.24 5.22
CA ALA A 154 -11.57 13.67 5.31
C ALA A 154 -12.70 13.93 6.30
N THR A 155 -13.76 13.13 6.25
CA THR A 155 -14.91 13.25 7.17
C THR A 155 -14.49 12.96 8.61
N THR A 156 -13.67 11.94 8.84
CA THR A 156 -13.09 11.63 10.16
C THR A 156 -12.23 12.78 10.67
N ALA A 157 -11.36 13.34 9.84
CA ALA A 157 -10.56 14.52 10.20
C ALA A 157 -11.45 15.71 10.59
N ALA A 158 -12.55 15.94 9.85
CA ALA A 158 -13.51 16.98 10.17
C ALA A 158 -14.23 16.74 11.51
N VAL A 159 -14.64 15.50 11.81
CA VAL A 159 -15.31 15.13 13.05
C VAL A 159 -14.38 15.25 14.26
N LEU A 160 -13.17 14.68 14.17
CA LEU A 160 -12.15 14.77 15.23
C LEU A 160 -11.83 16.23 15.55
N ARG A 161 -11.71 17.05 14.50
CA ARG A 161 -11.45 18.47 14.64
C ARG A 161 -12.63 19.25 15.23
N ALA A 162 -13.86 18.94 14.81
CA ALA A 162 -15.06 19.55 15.40
C ALA A 162 -15.14 19.22 16.90
N GLY A 163 -14.84 17.97 17.27
CA GLY A 163 -14.72 17.57 18.66
C GLY A 163 -13.62 18.32 19.40
N PHE A 164 -12.42 18.44 18.81
CA PHE A 164 -11.31 19.23 19.37
C PHE A 164 -11.76 20.67 19.67
N ASN A 165 -12.38 21.36 18.71
CA ASN A 165 -12.85 22.73 18.94
C ASN A 165 -13.92 22.81 20.04
N ALA A 166 -14.89 21.90 20.06
CA ALA A 166 -15.93 21.86 21.08
C ALA A 166 -15.36 21.63 22.50
N MET A 167 -14.30 20.83 22.64
CA MET A 167 -13.62 20.61 23.91
C MET A 167 -12.73 21.79 24.29
N LYS A 168 -12.06 22.42 23.32
CA LYS A 168 -11.26 23.62 23.53
C LYS A 168 -12.06 24.77 24.14
N GLU A 169 -13.31 24.95 23.70
CA GLU A 169 -14.22 25.97 24.25
C GLU A 169 -14.64 25.69 25.70
N ARG A 170 -14.71 24.40 26.10
CA ARG A 170 -15.18 23.99 27.43
C ARG A 170 -14.06 23.92 28.48
N GLU A 171 -12.89 23.41 28.09
CA GLU A 171 -11.84 22.99 29.03
C GLU A 171 -10.50 23.71 28.82
N GLY A 172 -10.40 24.57 27.80
CA GLY A 172 -9.15 25.23 27.40
C GLY A 172 -8.29 24.37 26.47
N ASN A 173 -7.16 24.91 26.01
CA ASN A 173 -6.30 24.24 25.04
C ASN A 173 -5.50 23.08 25.67
N ASP A 174 -5.22 23.16 26.97
CA ASP A 174 -4.23 22.32 27.66
C ASP A 174 -4.78 20.95 28.09
N LYS A 175 -6.10 20.74 28.05
CA LYS A 175 -6.77 19.49 28.50
C LYS A 175 -7.57 18.76 27.42
N ASN A 176 -7.30 19.08 26.17
CA ASN A 176 -8.14 18.61 25.08
C ASN A 176 -7.83 17.16 24.71
N ILE A 177 -8.66 16.22 25.16
CA ILE A 177 -8.54 14.78 24.88
C ILE A 177 -8.54 14.46 23.37
N LEU A 178 -9.01 15.38 22.52
CA LEU A 178 -9.04 15.24 21.07
C LEU A 178 -7.85 15.93 20.37
N SER A 179 -6.78 16.26 21.09
CA SER A 179 -5.50 16.75 20.54
C SER A 179 -4.70 15.61 19.89
N ILE A 180 -5.26 15.02 18.84
CA ILE A 180 -4.74 13.80 18.23
C ILE A 180 -3.51 14.08 17.37
N ASN A 181 -2.48 13.24 17.50
CA ASN A 181 -1.27 13.25 16.70
C ASN A 181 -1.00 11.88 16.07
N LEU A 182 -1.35 11.74 14.78
CA LEU A 182 -1.09 10.54 13.97
C LEU A 182 0.23 10.62 13.17
N SER A 183 1.26 11.27 13.71
CA SER A 183 2.57 11.27 13.05
C SER A 183 3.12 9.85 12.88
N SER A 184 3.87 9.60 11.80
CA SER A 184 4.37 8.25 11.48
C SER A 184 5.23 7.64 12.59
N SER A 185 5.92 8.47 13.40
CA SER A 185 6.67 8.00 14.56
C SER A 185 5.75 7.45 15.65
N ARG A 186 4.71 8.20 16.02
CA ARG A 186 3.71 7.80 17.02
C ARG A 186 2.92 6.58 16.57
N VAL A 187 2.48 6.54 15.31
CA VAL A 187 1.76 5.39 14.73
C VAL A 187 2.61 4.12 14.81
N ARG A 188 3.92 4.19 14.52
CA ARG A 188 4.81 3.01 14.65
C ARG A 188 4.94 2.53 16.10
N LYS A 189 5.04 3.43 17.08
CA LYS A 189 5.06 3.08 18.51
C LYS A 189 3.76 2.39 18.92
N ALA A 190 2.62 2.95 18.51
CA ALA A 190 1.31 2.37 18.76
C ALA A 190 1.16 0.98 18.12
N LEU A 191 1.58 0.80 16.86
CA LEU A 191 1.56 -0.50 16.17
C LEU A 191 2.45 -1.54 16.84
N PHE A 192 3.63 -1.16 17.33
CA PHE A 192 4.49 -2.06 18.11
C PHE A 192 3.78 -2.58 19.36
N LEU A 193 3.09 -1.70 20.10
CA LEU A 193 2.30 -2.09 21.26
C LEU A 193 1.10 -2.98 20.88
N LEU A 194 0.34 -2.62 19.83
CA LEU A 194 -0.79 -3.40 19.31
C LEU A 194 -0.34 -4.84 18.93
N GLN A 195 0.75 -4.96 18.18
CA GLN A 195 1.29 -6.25 17.74
C GLN A 195 1.76 -7.10 18.92
N GLY A 196 2.51 -6.49 19.86
CA GLY A 196 2.99 -7.19 21.03
C GLY A 196 1.89 -7.75 21.92
N VAL A 197 0.84 -6.97 22.19
CA VAL A 197 -0.32 -7.42 22.97
C VAL A 197 -1.11 -8.50 22.22
N SER A 198 -1.25 -8.38 20.90
CA SER A 198 -1.90 -9.40 20.08
C SER A 198 -1.19 -10.76 20.13
N GLN A 199 0.11 -10.76 20.41
CA GLN A 199 0.95 -11.95 20.60
C GLN A 199 0.98 -12.45 22.07
N GLY A 200 0.13 -11.89 22.94
CA GLY A 200 0.01 -12.29 24.34
C GLY A 200 1.03 -11.66 25.29
N GLN A 201 1.79 -10.65 24.86
CA GLN A 201 2.72 -9.94 25.74
C GLN A 201 1.99 -8.87 26.57
N SER A 202 2.37 -8.68 27.83
CA SER A 202 1.79 -7.61 28.64
C SER A 202 2.29 -6.23 28.19
N PRO A 203 1.46 -5.17 28.25
CA PRO A 203 1.90 -3.80 27.94
C PRO A 203 3.11 -3.35 28.76
N GLY A 204 3.19 -3.79 30.02
CA GLY A 204 4.34 -3.56 30.89
C GLY A 204 5.64 -4.17 30.35
N ALA A 205 5.58 -5.40 29.83
CA ALA A 205 6.73 -6.07 29.21
C ALA A 205 7.22 -5.37 27.94
N LEU A 206 6.29 -4.91 27.10
CA LEU A 206 6.61 -4.27 25.82
C LEU A 206 7.30 -2.92 26.00
N LEU A 207 6.78 -2.09 26.92
CA LEU A 207 7.41 -0.82 27.27
C LEU A 207 8.73 -1.03 27.99
N GLY A 208 8.81 -2.03 28.85
CA GLY A 208 10.07 -2.48 29.45
C GLY A 208 11.12 -2.87 28.42
N TYR A 209 10.73 -3.62 27.40
CA TYR A 209 11.63 -4.04 26.32
C TYR A 209 12.13 -2.82 25.54
N GLN A 210 11.23 -1.89 25.20
CA GLN A 210 11.60 -0.64 24.54
C GLN A 210 12.57 0.18 25.41
N PHE A 211 12.27 0.33 26.70
CA PHE A 211 13.10 1.04 27.67
C PHE A 211 14.51 0.44 27.78
N GLU A 212 14.60 -0.87 28.00
CA GLU A 212 15.89 -1.56 28.14
C GLU A 212 16.70 -1.54 26.84
N ARG A 213 16.02 -1.75 25.69
CA ARG A 213 16.65 -1.64 24.38
C ARG A 213 17.20 -0.24 24.14
N ALA A 214 16.45 0.81 24.49
CA ALA A 214 16.90 2.19 24.35
C ALA A 214 18.11 2.50 25.27
N LEU A 215 18.11 1.97 26.50
CA LEU A 215 19.27 2.06 27.39
C LEU A 215 20.50 1.33 26.82
N HIS A 216 20.32 0.14 26.22
CA HIS A 216 21.37 -0.60 25.52
C HIS A 216 21.83 0.07 24.22
N GLU A 217 20.96 0.76 23.48
CA GLU A 217 21.31 1.43 22.21
C GLU A 217 21.98 2.79 22.45
N LYS A 218 21.65 3.51 23.54
CA LYS A 218 22.38 4.71 23.98
C LYS A 218 23.85 4.43 24.34
N TYR A 219 24.23 3.15 24.49
CA TYR A 219 25.60 2.67 24.56
C TYR A 219 26.37 2.80 23.21
N ARG A 220 25.68 2.83 22.06
CA ARG A 220 26.27 2.64 20.70
C ARG A 220 26.44 3.91 19.84
N PHE A 221 26.42 5.13 20.39
CA PHE A 221 26.73 6.32 19.59
C PHE A 221 28.23 6.39 19.24
N ARG A 222 28.55 6.54 17.94
CA ARG A 222 29.86 6.94 17.41
C ARG A 222 29.75 8.37 16.89
N ASP A 223 30.79 9.18 17.05
CA ASP A 223 30.90 10.50 16.41
C ASP A 223 30.99 10.35 14.87
N LYS A 224 30.72 11.43 14.13
CA LYS A 224 30.86 11.58 12.68
C LYS A 224 32.25 11.16 12.16
N ASP A 225 33.28 11.19 13.02
CA ASP A 225 34.66 10.79 12.71
C ASP A 225 35.06 9.38 13.21
N GLY A 226 34.10 8.58 13.70
CA GLY A 226 34.33 7.17 14.06
C GLY A 226 35.22 6.92 15.29
N LYS A 227 35.57 7.96 16.07
CA LYS A 227 36.34 7.81 17.31
C LYS A 227 35.43 7.48 18.51
N PRO A 228 35.84 6.54 19.39
CA PRO A 228 35.12 6.27 20.63
C PRO A 228 35.42 7.36 21.67
N GLN A 229 34.45 8.20 22.00
CA GLN A 229 34.46 8.97 23.25
C GLN A 229 33.13 8.82 24.01
N ASP A 230 33.27 8.62 25.32
CA ASP A 230 32.32 8.77 26.42
C ASP A 230 30.90 8.18 26.29
N HIS A 231 30.84 6.84 26.16
CA HIS A 231 29.61 6.08 26.35
C HIS A 231 29.03 6.27 27.77
N LEU A 232 27.72 6.53 27.87
CA LEU A 232 27.00 6.45 29.14
C LEU A 232 26.71 4.98 29.41
N GLU A 233 27.44 4.33 30.32
CA GLU A 233 27.06 2.96 30.72
C GLU A 233 25.71 2.98 31.45
N MET A 234 24.68 2.47 30.77
CA MET A 234 23.29 2.41 31.23
C MET A 234 22.84 1.00 31.63
N ASP A 235 23.49 -0.04 31.11
CA ASP A 235 23.17 -1.47 31.36
C ASP A 235 23.14 -1.83 32.86
N VAL A 236 23.98 -1.17 33.66
CA VAL A 236 24.06 -1.36 35.11
C VAL A 236 22.73 -1.08 35.82
N PHE A 237 21.88 -0.20 35.26
CA PHE A 237 20.58 0.15 35.84
C PHE A 237 19.47 -0.82 35.45
N ILE A 238 19.61 -1.54 34.34
CA ILE A 238 18.59 -2.46 33.83
C ILE A 238 18.28 -3.53 34.87
N TYR A 239 19.28 -4.28 35.34
CA TYR A 239 19.08 -5.33 36.35
C TYR A 239 18.48 -4.80 37.67
N ARG A 240 18.88 -3.59 38.08
CA ARG A 240 18.39 -2.98 39.33
C ARG A 240 16.94 -2.54 39.22
N LEU A 241 16.56 -1.99 38.07
CA LEU A 241 15.18 -1.59 37.76
C LEU A 241 14.28 -2.82 37.60
N ARG A 242 14.75 -3.90 36.95
CA ARG A 242 14.01 -5.17 36.83
C ARG A 242 13.61 -5.73 38.19
N ARG A 243 14.56 -5.73 39.15
CA ARG A 243 14.33 -6.22 40.51
C ARG A 243 13.30 -5.37 41.29
N LYS A 244 13.18 -4.08 40.96
CA LYS A 244 12.24 -3.16 41.61
C LYS A 244 10.87 -3.18 40.96
N PHE A 245 10.81 -3.38 39.64
CA PHE A 245 9.60 -3.43 38.82
C PHE A 245 9.59 -4.74 38.00
N PRO A 246 9.29 -5.89 38.62
CA PRO A 246 9.22 -7.16 37.92
C PRO A 246 7.92 -7.30 37.11
N THR A 247 8.00 -7.87 35.90
CA THR A 247 6.86 -8.03 34.96
C THR A 247 5.88 -9.15 35.34
N TYR A 248 6.26 -10.06 36.25
CA TYR A 248 5.39 -11.07 36.84
C TYR A 248 5.64 -11.19 38.35
N GLY A 249 4.62 -11.64 39.09
CA GLY A 249 4.71 -11.90 40.52
C GLY A 249 5.73 -12.99 40.81
N ASP A 250 6.96 -12.59 41.12
CA ASP A 250 7.91 -13.43 41.84
C ASP A 250 7.29 -13.76 43.20
N THR A 251 6.65 -14.92 43.32
CA THR A 251 6.69 -15.64 44.60
C THR A 251 8.18 -15.81 44.92
N PRO A 252 8.63 -15.43 46.12
CA PRO A 252 10.04 -15.45 46.45
C PRO A 252 10.60 -16.85 46.25
N VAL A 253 11.80 -16.93 45.67
CA VAL A 253 12.58 -18.17 45.49
C VAL A 253 12.54 -18.97 46.79
N GLY A 254 11.77 -20.07 46.82
CA GLY A 254 11.69 -20.97 47.99
C GLY A 254 10.36 -21.66 48.32
N ALA A 255 9.40 -21.85 47.40
CA ALA A 255 8.18 -22.63 47.65
C ALA A 255 7.98 -23.75 46.62
N GLU A 256 8.53 -24.92 46.98
CA GLU A 256 8.16 -26.33 46.74
C GLU A 256 7.52 -26.84 45.41
N THR A 257 8.17 -27.91 44.92
CA THR A 257 7.64 -29.22 44.44
C THR A 257 6.85 -29.38 43.14
N ASP A 258 7.40 -30.30 42.34
CA ASP A 258 6.80 -31.25 41.39
C ASP A 258 6.18 -30.85 40.03
N THR A 259 6.78 -31.50 39.01
CA THR A 259 6.27 -32.13 37.78
C THR A 259 5.81 -31.32 36.57
N GLU A 260 6.54 -31.59 35.48
CA GLU A 260 6.10 -31.85 34.08
C GLU A 260 5.28 -30.82 33.29
N SER A 261 5.81 -30.56 32.09
CA SER A 261 5.10 -30.08 30.88
C SER A 261 4.38 -28.73 30.97
N ASN A 262 5.15 -27.66 30.74
CA ASN A 262 4.75 -26.56 29.85
C ASN A 262 5.98 -25.70 29.53
N GLU A 263 6.76 -26.11 28.52
CA GLU A 263 7.70 -25.23 27.81
C GLU A 263 6.97 -24.40 26.73
N SER A 264 5.78 -23.87 27.05
CA SER A 264 5.21 -22.78 26.28
C SER A 264 5.93 -21.49 26.69
N ILE A 265 7.05 -21.22 26.03
CA ILE A 265 7.74 -19.91 25.93
C ILE A 265 7.72 -19.12 27.25
N ARG A 266 8.67 -19.40 28.16
CA ARG A 266 8.89 -18.58 29.36
C ARG A 266 9.17 -17.13 28.94
N ALA A 267 8.22 -16.24 29.25
CA ALA A 267 8.26 -14.83 28.90
C ALA A 267 9.44 -14.07 29.56
N ASN A 268 9.91 -13.06 28.84
CA ASN A 268 11.14 -12.29 29.09
C ASN A 268 11.25 -11.68 30.50
N ASN A 269 12.44 -11.80 31.10
CA ASN A 269 12.80 -11.23 32.40
C ASN A 269 13.17 -9.73 32.26
N VAL A 270 12.17 -8.89 31.98
CA VAL A 270 12.29 -7.46 31.60
C VAL A 270 11.60 -6.57 32.65
N VAL A 271 11.95 -5.26 32.72
CA VAL A 271 11.31 -4.25 33.58
C VAL A 271 9.82 -4.13 33.26
N ASP A 272 8.94 -4.03 34.26
CA ASP A 272 7.55 -3.61 34.03
C ASP A 272 7.50 -2.09 33.82
N GLY A 273 7.41 -1.68 32.55
CA GLY A 273 7.35 -0.27 32.17
C GLY A 273 6.10 0.46 32.69
N VAL A 274 4.96 -0.25 32.82
CA VAL A 274 3.70 0.35 33.33
C VAL A 274 3.82 0.59 34.83
N ALA A 275 4.31 -0.39 35.58
CA ALA A 275 4.53 -0.24 37.02
C ALA A 275 5.55 0.87 37.31
N MET A 276 6.60 0.99 36.48
CA MET A 276 7.58 2.05 36.58
C MET A 276 6.95 3.44 36.34
N LEU A 277 6.19 3.63 35.26
CA LEU A 277 5.51 4.90 34.98
C LEU A 277 4.57 5.31 36.12
N LYS A 278 3.70 4.40 36.56
CA LYS A 278 2.75 4.65 37.66
C LYS A 278 3.45 5.01 38.97
N HIS A 279 4.62 4.42 39.24
CA HIS A 279 5.41 4.73 40.44
C HIS A 279 5.94 6.17 40.42
N PHE A 280 6.49 6.59 39.28
CA PHE A 280 6.97 7.98 39.12
C PHE A 280 5.81 8.99 39.16
N GLU A 281 4.69 8.69 38.50
CA GLU A 281 3.48 9.51 38.54
C GLU A 281 2.93 9.67 39.97
N ALA A 282 2.77 8.55 40.71
CA ALA A 282 2.29 8.56 42.08
C ALA A 282 3.22 9.36 43.00
N TYR A 283 4.54 9.19 42.86
CA TYR A 283 5.52 9.95 43.65
C TYR A 283 5.43 11.46 43.37
N LEU A 284 5.37 11.86 42.09
CA LEU A 284 5.24 13.27 41.70
C LEU A 284 3.91 13.88 42.19
N THR A 285 2.84 13.07 42.21
CA THR A 285 1.54 13.46 42.75
C THR A 285 1.61 13.70 44.26
N ASP A 286 2.24 12.80 45.01
CA ASP A 286 2.41 12.90 46.46
C ASP A 286 3.17 14.18 46.87
N ILE A 287 4.17 14.58 46.09
CA ILE A 287 4.93 15.82 46.33
C ILE A 287 4.29 17.07 45.71
N LYS A 288 3.10 16.96 45.12
CA LYS A 288 2.35 18.03 44.43
C LYS A 288 3.15 18.71 43.30
N LYS A 289 3.89 17.90 42.54
CA LYS A 289 4.67 18.32 41.37
C LYS A 289 4.21 17.67 40.06
N TRP A 290 3.29 16.72 40.14
CA TRP A 290 2.63 16.17 38.96
C TRP A 290 1.82 17.24 38.24
N ASP A 291 2.03 17.34 36.94
CA ASP A 291 1.37 18.25 36.03
C ASP A 291 1.08 17.45 34.75
N THR A 292 -0.20 17.32 34.39
CA THR A 292 -0.63 16.52 33.23
C THR A 292 -0.15 17.11 31.91
N ASP A 293 0.21 18.40 31.92
CA ASP A 293 0.51 19.16 30.71
C ASP A 293 2.04 19.26 30.49
N LYS A 294 2.83 18.56 31.32
CA LYS A 294 4.29 18.52 31.23
C LYS A 294 4.81 17.10 31.06
N THR A 295 5.95 16.99 30.41
CA THR A 295 6.75 15.76 30.35
C THR A 295 7.45 15.50 31.68
N PHE A 296 7.84 14.25 31.96
CA PHE A 296 8.72 13.93 33.08
C PHE A 296 10.03 14.70 32.99
N THR A 297 10.57 14.93 31.79
CA THR A 297 11.76 15.78 31.59
C THR A 297 11.52 17.21 32.07
N GLU A 298 10.40 17.84 31.70
CA GLU A 298 10.07 19.21 32.15
C GLU A 298 9.79 19.30 33.65
N MET A 299 9.23 18.24 34.24
CA MET A 299 8.97 18.18 35.68
C MET A 299 10.23 17.94 36.51
N MET A 300 11.16 17.11 36.02
CA MET A 300 12.27 16.57 36.81
C MET A 300 13.64 17.14 36.43
N ALA A 301 13.78 17.78 35.26
CA ALA A 301 15.04 18.32 34.79
C ALA A 301 14.92 19.83 34.47
N THR A 302 15.94 20.60 34.84
CA THR A 302 16.04 22.04 34.54
C THR A 302 17.47 22.41 34.14
N GLY A 303 17.62 23.47 33.35
CA GLY A 303 18.92 23.95 32.86
C GLY A 303 19.36 23.32 31.53
N ASN A 304 20.45 23.84 30.96
CA ASN A 304 21.04 23.35 29.72
C ASN A 304 22.07 22.23 30.00
N TRP A 305 22.62 21.60 28.96
CA TRP A 305 23.58 20.50 29.08
C TRP A 305 24.76 20.79 30.03
N GLU A 306 25.20 22.05 30.11
CA GLU A 306 26.30 22.50 30.96
C GLU A 306 25.90 22.75 32.43
N ASP A 307 24.63 23.08 32.69
CA ASP A 307 24.07 23.45 34.01
C ASP A 307 22.89 22.55 34.41
N LEU A 308 22.90 21.29 33.97
CA LEU A 308 21.81 20.35 34.18
C LEU A 308 21.56 20.10 35.67
N GLN A 309 20.32 20.31 36.11
CA GLN A 309 19.84 19.99 37.45
C GLN A 309 18.70 18.97 37.37
N ILE A 310 18.83 17.87 38.12
CA ILE A 310 17.76 16.88 38.28
C ILE A 310 17.15 17.02 39.67
N GLN A 311 15.84 17.13 39.73
CA GLN A 311 15.05 17.30 40.95
C GLN A 311 13.98 16.20 41.06
N HIS A 312 13.30 16.11 42.20
CA HIS A 312 12.13 15.24 42.39
C HIS A 312 12.36 13.73 42.11
N ILE A 313 13.54 13.21 42.45
CA ILE A 313 13.85 11.78 42.30
C ILE A 313 13.18 10.99 43.44
N PRO A 314 12.45 9.88 43.13
CA PRO A 314 11.87 9.02 44.15
C PRO A 314 12.92 8.52 45.16
N THR A 315 12.67 8.75 46.45
CA THR A 315 13.64 8.47 47.52
C THR A 315 13.92 6.98 47.67
N ASP A 316 12.95 6.12 47.35
CA ASP A 316 13.05 4.67 47.38
C ASP A 316 13.87 4.09 46.20
N LEU A 317 14.13 4.89 45.16
CA LEU A 317 14.98 4.56 44.02
C LEU A 317 16.39 5.14 44.13
N ALA A 318 16.71 5.87 45.20
CA ALA A 318 18.00 6.55 45.36
C ALA A 318 19.23 5.61 45.37
N SER A 319 19.05 4.35 45.78
CA SER A 319 20.10 3.30 45.73
C SER A 319 20.16 2.55 44.40
N ILE A 320 19.15 2.72 43.55
CA ILE A 320 18.95 2.00 42.29
C ILE A 320 19.43 2.87 41.12
N LEU A 321 19.06 4.15 41.11
CA LEU A 321 19.32 5.13 40.05
C LEU A 321 20.68 5.85 40.20
N PRO A 322 21.15 6.58 39.15
CA PRO A 322 22.38 7.37 39.24
C PRO A 322 22.38 8.39 40.40
N ASN A 323 23.48 8.46 41.17
CA ASN A 323 23.63 9.47 42.22
C ASN A 323 23.95 10.85 41.63
N VAL A 324 22.93 11.71 41.52
CA VAL A 324 23.03 13.06 40.95
C VAL A 324 23.75 14.09 41.84
N ASN A 325 24.08 13.72 43.08
CA ASN A 325 24.74 14.54 44.10
C ASN A 325 26.13 14.00 44.48
N ASP A 326 26.82 13.33 43.55
CA ASP A 326 28.18 12.81 43.77
C ASP A 326 29.15 13.94 44.18
N SER A 327 30.04 13.64 45.13
CA SER A 327 31.05 14.60 45.62
C SER A 327 32.11 14.92 44.56
N ASN A 328 32.33 14.03 43.59
CA ASN A 328 33.20 14.25 42.44
C ASN A 328 32.44 14.95 41.30
N ILE A 329 32.88 16.14 40.89
CA ILE A 329 32.22 16.99 39.88
C ILE A 329 32.07 16.26 38.52
N GLY A 330 33.09 15.53 38.06
CA GLY A 330 33.04 14.80 36.79
C GLY A 330 32.05 13.62 36.84
N LYS A 331 32.03 12.88 37.94
CA LYS A 331 31.04 11.80 38.16
C LYS A 331 29.63 12.35 38.31
N ARG A 332 29.47 13.49 38.98
CA ARG A 332 28.19 14.17 39.20
C ARG A 332 27.54 14.58 37.88
N ASN A 333 28.28 15.24 36.99
CA ASN A 333 27.76 15.67 35.68
C ASN A 333 27.38 14.46 34.82
N ARG A 334 28.21 13.41 34.81
CA ARG A 334 27.90 12.16 34.10
C ARG A 334 26.68 11.44 34.68
N ASN A 335 26.51 11.38 35.99
CA ASN A 335 25.33 10.79 36.64
C ASN A 335 24.05 11.58 36.34
N ARG A 336 24.13 12.91 36.23
CA ARG A 336 23.00 13.75 35.80
C ARG A 336 22.60 13.48 34.35
N GLN A 337 23.56 13.29 33.45
CA GLN A 337 23.29 12.88 32.07
C GLN A 337 22.66 11.48 31.99
N LYS A 338 23.16 10.52 32.78
CA LYS A 338 22.57 9.17 32.89
C LYS A 338 21.11 9.25 33.38
N MET A 339 20.85 10.09 34.37
CA MET A 339 19.51 10.28 34.91
C MET A 339 18.58 10.94 33.90
N LEU A 340 19.02 11.98 33.19
CA LEU A 340 18.26 12.60 32.10
C LEU A 340 17.94 11.58 31.00
N ALA A 341 18.87 10.68 30.68
CA ALA A 341 18.62 9.62 29.70
C ALA A 341 17.50 8.67 30.15
N ILE A 342 17.42 8.32 31.44
CA ILE A 342 16.33 7.51 32.00
C ILE A 342 15.01 8.28 31.98
N ILE A 343 15.01 9.56 32.37
CA ILE A 343 13.81 10.40 32.38
C ILE A 343 13.24 10.58 30.96
N LYS A 344 14.11 10.78 29.97
CA LYS A 344 13.67 10.81 28.57
C LYS A 344 13.04 9.50 28.12
N GLU A 345 13.56 8.36 28.56
CA GLU A 345 12.91 7.07 28.24
C GLU A 345 11.57 6.88 28.97
N LEU A 346 11.37 7.50 30.15
CA LEU A 346 10.03 7.57 30.76
C LEU A 346 9.05 8.35 29.88
N ASP A 347 9.48 9.49 29.33
CA ASP A 347 8.68 10.28 28.38
C ASP A 347 8.36 9.48 27.10
N GLU A 348 9.34 8.76 26.56
CA GLU A 348 9.14 7.93 25.36
C GLU A 348 8.13 6.79 25.59
N MET A 349 8.14 6.18 26.78
CA MET A 349 7.14 5.17 27.17
C MET A 349 5.74 5.78 27.37
N ALA A 350 5.65 6.96 27.99
CA ALA A 350 4.38 7.68 28.15
C ALA A 350 3.79 8.11 26.79
N ASP A 351 4.64 8.63 25.90
CA ASP A 351 4.27 9.00 24.53
C ASP A 351 3.78 7.79 23.71
N ALA A 352 4.36 6.60 23.93
CA ALA A 352 3.90 5.38 23.25
C ALA A 352 2.46 4.98 23.65
N PHE A 353 2.08 5.18 24.92
CA PHE A 353 0.72 4.96 25.38
C PHE A 353 -0.27 6.01 24.84
N ASP A 354 0.13 7.28 24.84
CA ASP A 354 -0.72 8.35 24.32
C ASP A 354 -0.90 8.22 22.79
N ALA A 355 0.15 7.85 22.06
CA ALA A 355 0.09 7.52 20.65
C ALA A 355 -0.88 6.36 20.34
N LEU A 356 -0.96 5.38 21.24
CA LEU A 356 -1.91 4.28 21.14
C LEU A 356 -3.35 4.78 21.35
N GLY A 357 -3.57 5.65 22.34
CA GLY A 357 -4.86 6.31 22.58
C GLY A 357 -5.34 7.14 21.38
N ASP A 358 -4.43 7.91 20.78
CA ASP A 358 -4.69 8.69 19.55
C ASP A 358 -5.13 7.81 18.39
N LEU A 359 -4.40 6.71 18.15
CA LEU A 359 -4.67 5.79 17.05
C LEU A 359 -6.03 5.10 17.21
N ILE A 360 -6.36 4.66 18.44
CA ILE A 360 -7.63 3.96 18.73
C ILE A 360 -8.82 4.93 18.70
N THR A 361 -8.66 6.14 19.23
CA THR A 361 -9.68 7.19 19.15
C THR A 361 -9.96 7.55 17.71
N SER A 362 -8.91 7.72 16.91
CA SER A 362 -9.02 8.00 15.48
C SER A 362 -9.69 6.85 14.72
N GLU A 363 -9.26 5.60 14.95
CA GLU A 363 -9.85 4.40 14.33
C GLU A 363 -11.34 4.26 14.67
N SER A 364 -11.73 4.54 15.91
CA SER A 364 -13.13 4.44 16.33
C SER A 364 -14.01 5.47 15.63
N VAL A 365 -13.52 6.71 15.49
CA VAL A 365 -14.24 7.75 14.72
C VAL A 365 -14.24 7.42 13.23
N TYR A 366 -13.17 6.82 12.70
CA TYR A 366 -13.12 6.33 11.33
C TYR A 366 -14.17 5.27 11.04
N GLN A 367 -14.27 4.25 11.90
CA GLN A 367 -15.29 3.20 11.77
C GLN A 367 -16.72 3.73 11.96
N LEU A 368 -16.92 4.71 12.84
CA LEU A 368 -18.20 5.39 13.01
C LEU A 368 -18.61 6.16 11.75
N VAL A 369 -17.68 6.90 11.14
CA VAL A 369 -17.91 7.62 9.87
C VAL A 369 -18.21 6.65 8.72
N ARG A 370 -17.62 5.45 8.72
CA ARG A 370 -17.96 4.37 7.77
C ARG A 370 -19.32 3.71 8.02
N GLY A 371 -20.04 4.09 9.09
CA GLY A 371 -21.30 3.45 9.49
C GLY A 371 -21.12 2.09 10.19
N ASN A 372 -19.89 1.69 10.50
CA ASN A 372 -19.58 0.44 11.19
C ASN A 372 -19.62 0.62 12.71
N HIS A 373 -20.81 0.85 13.25
CA HIS A 373 -21.01 1.11 14.67
C HIS A 373 -20.58 -0.05 15.58
N GLN A 374 -20.74 -1.30 15.12
CA GLN A 374 -20.31 -2.48 15.88
C GLN A 374 -18.80 -2.55 16.01
N ARG A 375 -18.04 -2.27 14.93
CA ARG A 375 -16.58 -2.24 15.00
C ARG A 375 -16.06 -1.05 15.80
N ALA A 376 -16.68 0.13 15.69
CA ALA A 376 -16.33 1.27 16.52
C ALA A 376 -16.52 0.98 18.02
N ALA A 377 -17.64 0.34 18.39
CA ALA A 377 -17.88 -0.09 19.77
C ALA A 377 -16.94 -1.21 20.21
N GLY A 378 -16.65 -2.17 19.33
CA GLY A 378 -15.70 -3.25 19.57
C GLY A 378 -14.29 -2.74 19.85
N VAL A 379 -13.79 -1.81 19.03
CA VAL A 379 -12.47 -1.17 19.22
C VAL A 379 -12.38 -0.48 20.58
N MET A 380 -13.42 0.24 21.00
CA MET A 380 -13.47 0.94 22.29
C MET A 380 -13.60 -0.02 23.49
N ASN A 381 -14.46 -1.04 23.38
CA ASN A 381 -14.64 -2.05 24.42
C ASN A 381 -13.37 -2.88 24.62
N SER A 382 -12.75 -3.33 23.53
CA SER A 382 -11.48 -4.04 23.58
C SER A 382 -10.43 -3.19 24.28
N PHE A 383 -10.27 -1.92 23.91
CA PHE A 383 -9.31 -1.03 24.57
C PHE A 383 -9.57 -0.87 26.08
N ALA A 384 -10.84 -0.72 26.48
CA ALA A 384 -11.23 -0.64 27.89
C ALA A 384 -10.98 -1.95 28.67
N GLU A 385 -11.13 -3.10 27.99
CA GLU A 385 -10.85 -4.44 28.53
C GLU A 385 -9.35 -4.80 28.47
N GLY A 386 -8.48 -3.90 27.99
CA GLY A 386 -7.05 -4.14 27.81
C GLY A 386 -6.72 -5.08 26.65
N GLN A 387 -7.68 -5.36 25.78
CA GLN A 387 -7.51 -6.09 24.52
C GLN A 387 -7.30 -5.09 23.39
N LEU A 388 -6.28 -5.30 22.56
CA LEU A 388 -5.98 -4.36 21.49
C LEU A 388 -6.59 -4.82 20.15
N PRO A 389 -7.27 -3.94 19.40
CA PRO A 389 -7.86 -4.29 18.11
C PRO A 389 -6.76 -4.68 17.10
N ARG A 390 -7.04 -5.69 16.27
CA ARG A 390 -6.12 -6.10 15.21
C ARG A 390 -6.25 -5.17 14.00
N ASP A 391 -5.12 -4.64 13.55
CA ASP A 391 -4.90 -3.84 12.34
C ASP A 391 -5.86 -2.65 12.12
N PRO A 392 -5.54 -1.45 12.65
CA PRO A 392 -6.33 -0.25 12.40
C PRO A 392 -6.37 0.10 10.89
N GLU A 393 -7.53 0.55 10.42
CA GLU A 393 -7.77 0.88 9.01
C GLU A 393 -7.56 2.35 8.69
N ILE A 394 -7.65 3.26 9.66
CA ILE A 394 -7.42 4.70 9.46
C ILE A 394 -6.00 5.05 8.97
N ILE A 395 -5.06 4.12 9.14
CA ILE A 395 -3.69 4.27 8.63
C ILE A 395 -3.49 3.68 7.24
N LYS A 396 -4.53 3.05 6.66
CA LYS A 396 -4.49 2.41 5.33
C LYS A 396 -5.08 3.36 4.29
N SER A 397 -4.29 3.65 3.26
CA SER A 397 -4.80 4.31 2.05
C SER A 397 -5.44 3.28 1.14
N LEU A 398 -6.76 3.08 1.27
CA LEU A 398 -7.52 2.22 0.36
C LEU A 398 -7.54 2.89 -1.03
N ARG A 399 -6.94 2.23 -2.02
CA ARG A 399 -6.96 2.66 -3.43
C ARG A 399 -7.97 1.81 -4.18
N ASN A 400 -8.72 2.41 -5.08
CA ASN A 400 -9.53 1.66 -6.03
C ASN A 400 -8.64 1.15 -7.17
N GLY A 401 -8.98 0.01 -7.73
CA GLY A 401 -8.19 -0.64 -8.76
C GLY A 401 -8.81 -1.93 -9.24
N ASN A 402 -8.28 -2.46 -10.34
CA ASN A 402 -8.64 -3.77 -10.85
C ASN A 402 -7.78 -4.82 -10.13
N LEU A 403 -8.42 -5.85 -9.58
CA LEU A 403 -7.70 -6.99 -9.02
C LEU A 403 -7.27 -7.90 -10.16
N VAL A 404 -5.98 -8.22 -10.22
CA VAL A 404 -5.41 -9.18 -11.15
C VAL A 404 -4.75 -10.30 -10.35
N ILE A 405 -5.22 -11.52 -10.56
CA ILE A 405 -4.57 -12.73 -10.03
C ILE A 405 -3.66 -13.25 -11.13
N ASN A 406 -2.35 -13.25 -10.90
CA ASN A 406 -1.36 -13.77 -11.83
C ASN A 406 -0.99 -15.21 -11.46
N ARG A 407 -0.93 -16.10 -12.46
CA ARG A 407 -0.48 -17.49 -12.34
C ARG A 407 0.57 -17.81 -13.39
N GLY A 408 1.77 -18.18 -12.94
CA GLY A 408 2.80 -18.75 -13.80
C GLY A 408 2.70 -20.27 -13.80
N ILE A 409 2.43 -20.87 -14.95
CA ILE A 409 2.27 -22.33 -15.09
C ILE A 409 3.29 -22.86 -16.09
N PHE A 410 4.11 -23.82 -15.66
CA PHE A 410 5.07 -24.52 -16.50
C PHE A 410 4.47 -25.84 -16.96
N LEU A 411 4.17 -25.94 -18.26
CA LEU A 411 3.51 -27.08 -18.87
C LEU A 411 4.54 -28.05 -19.44
N ILE A 412 4.34 -29.33 -19.17
CA ILE A 412 5.23 -30.41 -19.58
C ILE A 412 4.43 -31.38 -20.44
N GLN A 413 5.10 -32.06 -21.37
CA GLN A 413 4.46 -33.06 -22.20
C GLN A 413 3.82 -34.18 -21.34
N ALA A 414 2.58 -34.53 -21.65
CA ALA A 414 1.83 -35.56 -20.92
C ALA A 414 2.42 -36.97 -21.07
N GLN A 415 3.12 -37.23 -22.18
CA GLN A 415 3.88 -38.47 -22.40
C GLN A 415 5.25 -38.37 -21.73
N GLY A 416 5.73 -39.47 -21.18
CA GLY A 416 7.07 -39.56 -20.56
C GLY A 416 7.82 -40.80 -21.01
N ASN A 417 9.12 -40.87 -20.71
CA ASN A 417 9.97 -42.02 -21.01
C ASN A 417 10.91 -42.32 -19.83
N PRO A 418 10.78 -43.48 -19.16
CA PRO A 418 11.61 -43.84 -18.01
C PRO A 418 13.04 -44.26 -18.40
N SER A 419 13.29 -44.58 -19.67
CA SER A 419 14.58 -45.09 -20.16
C SER A 419 15.09 -44.22 -21.31
N MET A 420 15.84 -43.17 -20.97
CA MET A 420 16.49 -42.27 -21.93
C MET A 420 17.94 -42.68 -22.18
N TRP A 421 18.52 -42.17 -23.28
CA TRP A 421 19.92 -42.37 -23.65
C TRP A 421 20.38 -43.83 -23.76
N GLY A 422 19.46 -44.77 -23.98
CA GLY A 422 19.78 -46.21 -24.04
C GLY A 422 20.15 -46.84 -22.69
N LEU A 423 19.99 -46.12 -21.59
CA LEU A 423 20.22 -46.59 -20.23
C LEU A 423 18.96 -47.27 -19.65
N PRO A 424 19.09 -48.26 -18.75
CA PRO A 424 17.96 -48.82 -18.03
C PRO A 424 17.33 -47.77 -17.11
N SER A 425 16.02 -47.89 -16.86
CA SER A 425 15.30 -47.00 -15.95
C SER A 425 15.87 -47.08 -14.54
N SER A 426 15.92 -45.94 -13.87
CA SER A 426 16.23 -45.82 -12.45
C SER A 426 14.94 -45.68 -11.63
N PRO A 427 14.99 -45.84 -10.29
CA PRO A 427 13.84 -45.61 -9.43
C PRO A 427 13.21 -44.23 -9.65
N LYS A 428 14.02 -43.16 -9.79
CA LYS A 428 13.49 -41.80 -10.04
C LYS A 428 12.90 -41.65 -11.44
N SER A 429 13.53 -42.22 -12.47
CA SER A 429 13.03 -42.11 -13.84
C SER A 429 11.77 -42.94 -14.09
N SER A 430 11.65 -44.09 -13.43
CA SER A 430 10.41 -44.89 -13.37
C SER A 430 9.31 -44.17 -12.62
N ALA A 431 9.65 -43.52 -11.50
CA ALA A 431 8.70 -42.76 -10.69
C ALA A 431 8.12 -41.56 -11.45
N GLU A 432 8.95 -40.73 -12.10
CA GLU A 432 8.50 -39.60 -12.93
C GLU A 432 9.12 -39.58 -14.35
N PRO A 433 8.55 -40.37 -15.28
CA PRO A 433 9.04 -40.45 -16.65
C PRO A 433 8.94 -39.15 -17.45
N ARG A 434 8.05 -38.22 -17.06
CA ARG A 434 7.84 -36.96 -17.80
C ARG A 434 8.95 -35.96 -17.52
N PHE A 435 9.36 -35.84 -16.26
CA PHE A 435 10.57 -35.08 -15.92
C PHE A 435 11.80 -35.67 -16.58
N ASN A 436 11.95 -37.00 -16.59
CA ASN A 436 13.09 -37.64 -17.23
C ASN A 436 13.17 -37.31 -18.73
N LEU A 437 12.04 -37.35 -19.44
CA LEU A 437 11.97 -36.97 -20.85
C LEU A 437 12.25 -35.48 -21.06
N TYR A 438 11.66 -34.61 -20.24
CA TYR A 438 11.87 -33.16 -20.33
C TYR A 438 13.34 -32.77 -20.06
N PHE A 439 13.97 -33.35 -19.03
CA PHE A 439 15.38 -33.09 -18.78
C PHE A 439 16.26 -33.61 -19.90
N ALA A 440 15.95 -34.77 -20.48
CA ALA A 440 16.68 -35.27 -21.65
C ALA A 440 16.60 -34.32 -22.85
N SER A 441 15.42 -33.76 -23.15
CA SER A 441 15.26 -32.83 -24.28
C SER A 441 16.00 -31.51 -24.05
N GLN A 442 16.05 -31.04 -22.80
CA GLN A 442 16.76 -29.82 -22.41
C GLN A 442 18.29 -29.99 -22.40
N ILE A 443 18.78 -31.16 -21.98
CA ILE A 443 20.23 -31.45 -21.95
C ILE A 443 20.75 -31.66 -23.38
N GLY A 444 20.01 -32.40 -24.21
CA GLY A 444 20.38 -32.73 -25.58
C GLY A 444 21.07 -34.09 -25.72
N ASP A 445 21.94 -34.22 -26.71
CA ASP A 445 22.72 -35.45 -26.94
C ASP A 445 23.79 -35.60 -25.84
N PRO A 446 23.80 -36.70 -25.07
CA PRO A 446 24.77 -36.91 -24.00
C PRO A 446 26.21 -37.08 -24.51
N THR A 447 26.43 -37.37 -25.79
CA THR A 447 27.77 -37.54 -26.37
C THR A 447 28.46 -36.22 -26.71
N GLU A 448 27.68 -35.14 -26.82
CA GLU A 448 28.16 -33.78 -27.09
C GLU A 448 28.61 -33.04 -25.82
N ILE A 449 28.34 -33.59 -24.62
CA ILE A 449 28.79 -33.01 -23.36
C ILE A 449 29.97 -33.84 -22.84
N GLN A 450 31.18 -33.28 -22.93
CA GLN A 450 32.44 -33.98 -22.73
C GLN A 450 33.26 -33.41 -21.58
N PHE A 451 34.16 -34.23 -21.05
CA PHE A 451 35.19 -33.85 -20.07
C PHE A 451 36.40 -34.78 -20.19
N ALA A 452 37.53 -34.37 -19.63
CA ALA A 452 38.73 -35.20 -19.63
C ALA A 452 39.17 -35.61 -18.22
N VAL A 453 39.81 -36.77 -18.13
CA VAL A 453 40.46 -37.25 -16.90
C VAL A 453 41.86 -37.70 -17.25
N ILE A 454 42.85 -37.14 -16.55
CA ILE A 454 44.23 -37.61 -16.63
C ILE A 454 44.41 -38.70 -15.59
N HIS A 455 44.75 -39.89 -16.05
CA HIS A 455 45.07 -41.04 -15.21
C HIS A 455 46.43 -41.59 -15.62
N GLN A 456 47.37 -41.67 -14.66
CA GLN A 456 48.75 -42.11 -14.90
C GLN A 456 49.47 -41.40 -16.08
N GLY A 457 49.13 -40.13 -16.33
CA GLY A 457 49.69 -39.33 -17.43
C GLY A 457 49.07 -39.59 -18.80
N VAL A 458 48.03 -40.44 -18.88
CA VAL A 458 47.20 -40.62 -20.08
C VAL A 458 45.92 -39.81 -19.91
N THR A 459 45.57 -39.01 -20.92
CA THR A 459 44.30 -38.28 -20.94
C THR A 459 43.20 -39.15 -21.54
N HIS A 460 42.13 -39.36 -20.79
CA HIS A 460 40.91 -40.04 -21.22
C HIS A 460 39.83 -38.98 -21.45
N TYR A 461 39.21 -39.00 -22.63
CA TYR A 461 38.07 -38.14 -22.93
C TYR A 461 36.79 -38.97 -22.76
N LEU A 462 35.87 -38.46 -21.95
CA LEU A 462 34.62 -39.09 -21.58
C LEU A 462 33.46 -38.13 -21.85
N ASN A 463 32.25 -38.67 -21.91
CA ASN A 463 31.01 -37.90 -22.06
C ASN A 463 30.01 -38.25 -20.95
N ILE A 464 28.89 -37.54 -20.87
CA ILE A 464 27.95 -37.75 -19.76
C ILE A 464 27.21 -39.10 -19.82
N LEU A 465 27.17 -39.78 -20.97
CA LEU A 465 26.65 -41.15 -21.07
C LEU A 465 27.50 -42.13 -20.25
N ASP A 466 28.81 -41.89 -20.21
CA ASP A 466 29.80 -42.72 -19.51
C ASP A 466 29.63 -42.69 -17.98
N ILE A 467 28.90 -41.70 -17.45
CA ILE A 467 28.54 -41.60 -16.03
C ILE A 467 27.45 -42.64 -15.65
N GLY A 468 26.66 -43.09 -16.64
CA GLY A 468 25.63 -44.13 -16.47
C GLY A 468 24.44 -43.70 -15.62
N LEU A 469 24.01 -42.43 -15.73
CA LEU A 469 22.85 -41.87 -15.02
C LEU A 469 21.74 -41.47 -15.99
N GLN A 470 20.49 -41.72 -15.60
CA GLN A 470 19.34 -41.16 -16.31
C GLN A 470 19.34 -39.62 -16.17
N PRO A 471 18.77 -38.87 -17.12
CA PRO A 471 18.68 -37.41 -17.08
C PRO A 471 18.20 -36.85 -15.74
N ILE A 472 17.14 -37.44 -15.17
CA ILE A 472 16.61 -37.02 -13.87
C ILE A 472 17.60 -37.25 -12.73
N ASP A 473 18.34 -38.35 -12.73
CA ASP A 473 19.33 -38.61 -11.69
C ASP A 473 20.54 -37.68 -11.82
N LEU A 474 20.93 -37.35 -13.06
CA LEU A 474 22.00 -36.41 -13.33
C LEU A 474 21.65 -35.01 -12.82
N VAL A 475 20.44 -34.51 -13.10
CA VAL A 475 19.96 -33.21 -12.60
C VAL A 475 19.90 -33.22 -11.06
N PHE A 476 19.42 -34.29 -10.45
CA PHE A 476 19.35 -34.39 -8.98
C PHE A 476 20.73 -34.53 -8.31
N LEU A 477 21.72 -35.14 -8.99
CA LEU A 477 23.08 -35.25 -8.48
C LEU A 477 23.85 -33.94 -8.63
N LEU A 478 23.88 -33.37 -9.84
CA LEU A 478 24.68 -32.18 -10.16
C LEU A 478 24.02 -30.87 -9.74
N GLY A 479 22.69 -30.81 -9.76
CA GLY A 479 21.91 -29.61 -9.43
C GLY A 479 21.72 -29.36 -7.93
N ARG A 480 22.02 -30.35 -7.07
CA ARG A 480 22.10 -30.13 -5.63
C ARG A 480 23.46 -29.52 -5.27
N ASP A 481 23.49 -28.47 -4.47
CA ASP A 481 24.74 -28.00 -3.86
C ASP A 481 25.05 -28.88 -2.64
N ALA A 482 25.75 -29.99 -2.89
CA ALA A 482 26.14 -30.95 -1.86
C ALA A 482 27.63 -31.27 -2.02
N ASP A 483 28.38 -31.21 -0.91
CA ASP A 483 29.82 -31.51 -0.86
C ASP A 483 30.18 -32.88 -1.46
N SER A 484 29.21 -33.81 -1.49
CA SER A 484 29.34 -35.20 -1.94
C SER A 484 29.13 -35.44 -3.44
N LYS A 485 28.61 -34.46 -4.19
CA LYS A 485 28.23 -34.68 -5.60
C LYS A 485 29.43 -35.02 -6.50
N TRP A 486 30.59 -34.43 -6.19
CA TRP A 486 31.82 -34.65 -6.93
C TRP A 486 32.41 -36.04 -6.66
N GLU A 487 32.41 -36.48 -5.40
CA GLU A 487 32.93 -37.81 -5.03
C GLU A 487 32.18 -38.94 -5.77
N GLU A 488 30.85 -38.89 -5.82
CA GLU A 488 30.08 -39.88 -6.58
C GLU A 488 30.38 -39.81 -8.09
N LEU A 489 30.53 -38.60 -8.65
CA LEU A 489 30.89 -38.44 -10.06
C LEU A 489 32.27 -39.04 -10.37
N GLU A 490 33.26 -38.77 -9.53
CA GLU A 490 34.61 -39.31 -9.65
C GLU A 490 34.60 -40.84 -9.61
N PHE A 491 33.88 -41.44 -8.65
CA PHE A 491 33.76 -42.90 -8.54
C PHE A 491 33.06 -43.53 -9.74
N ARG A 492 32.03 -42.88 -10.31
CA ARG A 492 31.39 -43.35 -11.53
C ARG A 492 32.35 -43.36 -12.71
N VAL A 493 33.14 -42.30 -12.86
CA VAL A 493 34.15 -42.19 -13.92
C VAL A 493 35.23 -43.26 -13.79
N ILE A 494 35.78 -43.44 -12.59
CA ILE A 494 36.79 -44.47 -12.31
C ILE A 494 36.23 -45.86 -12.64
N LYS A 495 34.98 -46.12 -12.27
CA LYS A 495 34.31 -47.39 -12.60
C LYS A 495 34.17 -47.61 -14.10
N THR A 496 33.93 -46.56 -14.88
CA THR A 496 33.86 -46.67 -16.33
C THR A 496 35.21 -46.99 -16.94
N LEU A 497 36.28 -46.31 -16.50
CA LEU A 497 37.65 -46.61 -16.93
C LEU A 497 38.07 -48.05 -16.57
N GLU A 498 37.69 -48.54 -15.39
CA GLU A 498 37.91 -49.94 -14.99
C GLU A 498 37.19 -50.92 -15.93
N ASN A 499 35.93 -50.63 -16.30
CA ASN A 499 35.16 -51.47 -17.22
C ASN A 499 35.76 -51.51 -18.64
N GLU A 500 36.46 -50.45 -19.05
CA GLU A 500 37.21 -50.37 -20.30
C GLU A 500 38.58 -51.09 -20.22
N GLY A 501 38.96 -51.59 -19.05
CA GLY A 501 40.16 -52.38 -18.82
C GLY A 501 41.38 -51.59 -18.34
N PHE A 502 41.21 -50.33 -17.92
CA PHE A 502 42.27 -49.53 -17.32
C PHE A 502 42.46 -49.89 -15.84
N SER A 503 43.67 -49.68 -15.32
CA SER A 503 43.98 -49.92 -13.90
C SER A 503 43.28 -48.89 -13.02
N THR A 504 42.75 -49.29 -11.87
CA THR A 504 42.18 -48.34 -10.89
C THR A 504 43.24 -47.64 -10.05
N GLU A 505 44.50 -48.11 -10.05
CA GLU A 505 45.60 -47.54 -9.26
C GLU A 505 46.13 -46.24 -9.87
N GLY A 506 46.56 -45.30 -9.02
CA GLY A 506 47.23 -44.05 -9.44
C GLY A 506 46.41 -42.79 -9.19
N ASP A 507 47.02 -41.65 -9.50
CA ASP A 507 46.39 -40.33 -9.31
C ASP A 507 45.44 -40.02 -10.48
N TYR A 508 44.23 -39.55 -10.14
CA TYR A 508 43.26 -39.03 -11.10
C TYR A 508 43.24 -37.50 -11.02
N HIS A 509 43.32 -36.85 -12.18
CA HIS A 509 43.12 -35.41 -12.28
C HIS A 509 41.97 -35.13 -13.25
N PHE A 510 40.86 -34.66 -12.72
CA PHE A 510 39.67 -34.33 -13.48
C PHE A 510 39.81 -32.94 -14.09
N LEU A 511 39.65 -32.87 -15.42
CA LEU A 511 39.66 -31.65 -16.21
C LEU A 511 38.27 -31.46 -16.82
N PHE A 512 37.35 -30.93 -16.02
CA PHE A 512 35.94 -30.77 -16.41
C PHE A 512 35.69 -29.70 -17.49
N SER A 513 36.69 -28.89 -17.82
CA SER A 513 36.66 -27.89 -18.89
C SER A 513 37.34 -28.35 -20.19
N ASP A 514 38.06 -29.47 -20.15
CA ASP A 514 38.82 -29.99 -21.30
C ASP A 514 37.98 -31.01 -22.09
N HIS A 515 38.02 -30.92 -23.42
CA HIS A 515 37.19 -31.70 -24.33
C HIS A 515 37.90 -31.85 -25.69
N LEU A 516 37.54 -32.88 -26.46
CA LEU A 516 38.26 -33.20 -27.69
C LEU A 516 37.73 -32.40 -28.90
N ASP A 517 36.42 -32.22 -28.97
CA ASP A 517 35.73 -31.62 -30.12
C ASP A 517 35.42 -30.15 -29.86
N THR A 518 35.82 -29.26 -30.78
CA THR A 518 35.53 -27.82 -30.69
C THR A 518 34.04 -27.47 -30.70
N GLU A 519 33.17 -28.40 -31.14
CA GLU A 519 31.71 -28.23 -31.10
C GLU A 519 31.06 -28.86 -29.86
N ALA A 520 31.81 -29.59 -29.02
CA ALA A 520 31.30 -30.18 -27.79
C ALA A 520 31.25 -29.16 -26.63
N ASN A 521 30.27 -29.33 -25.75
CA ASN A 521 30.16 -28.53 -24.53
C ASN A 521 30.94 -29.19 -23.39
N ALA A 522 31.70 -28.41 -22.63
CA ALA A 522 32.35 -28.92 -21.45
C ALA A 522 31.32 -29.18 -20.32
N LEU A 523 31.48 -30.28 -19.59
CA LEU A 523 30.58 -30.62 -18.46
C LEU A 523 30.50 -29.49 -17.42
N PHE A 524 31.62 -28.83 -17.12
CA PHE A 524 31.64 -27.76 -16.12
C PHE A 524 30.77 -26.56 -16.51
N ASP A 525 30.74 -26.23 -17.80
CA ASP A 525 29.96 -25.10 -18.34
C ASP A 525 28.45 -25.36 -18.24
N MET A 526 28.05 -26.64 -18.17
CA MET A 526 26.66 -27.07 -18.00
C MET A 526 26.21 -27.15 -16.53
N ILE A 527 27.11 -27.03 -15.54
CA ILE A 527 26.73 -27.13 -14.11
C ILE A 527 25.68 -26.08 -13.70
N PRO A 528 25.84 -24.78 -14.03
CA PRO A 528 24.81 -23.78 -13.70
C PRO A 528 23.44 -24.11 -14.30
N PHE A 529 23.41 -24.78 -15.46
CA PHE A 529 22.18 -25.21 -16.11
C PHE A 529 21.50 -26.36 -15.36
N PHE A 530 22.26 -27.36 -14.90
CA PHE A 530 21.72 -28.43 -14.06
C PHE A 530 21.18 -27.89 -12.73
N GLU A 531 21.89 -26.94 -12.12
CA GLU A 531 21.44 -26.25 -10.90
C GLU A 531 20.16 -25.46 -11.15
N ALA A 532 20.07 -24.70 -12.24
CA ALA A 532 18.85 -23.97 -12.61
C ALA A 532 17.64 -24.89 -12.85
N LEU A 533 17.83 -26.02 -13.54
CA LEU A 533 16.79 -27.05 -13.72
C LEU A 533 16.34 -27.62 -12.37
N PHE A 534 17.28 -28.02 -11.52
CA PHE A 534 16.94 -28.56 -10.21
C PHE A 534 16.20 -27.53 -9.35
N ASP A 535 16.72 -26.30 -9.27
CA ASP A 535 16.20 -25.25 -8.40
C ASP A 535 14.80 -24.79 -8.76
N LEU A 536 14.48 -24.68 -10.06
CA LEU A 536 13.15 -24.31 -10.53
C LEU A 536 12.16 -25.42 -10.15
N PHE A 537 12.40 -26.65 -10.60
CA PHE A 537 11.46 -27.76 -10.44
C PHE A 537 11.30 -28.16 -8.96
N ASN A 538 12.36 -28.05 -8.16
CA ASN A 538 12.31 -28.23 -6.72
C ASN A 538 11.49 -27.13 -6.00
N SER A 539 11.37 -25.93 -6.56
CA SER A 539 10.59 -24.84 -5.96
C SER A 539 9.10 -24.78 -6.35
N CYS A 540 8.72 -25.39 -7.48
CA CYS A 540 7.35 -25.31 -8.01
C CYS A 540 6.44 -26.43 -7.47
N ARG A 541 5.14 -26.21 -7.29
CA ARG A 541 4.21 -27.31 -6.93
C ARG A 541 3.63 -27.98 -8.18
N ALA A 542 3.22 -29.24 -8.08
CA ALA A 542 2.42 -29.86 -9.13
C ALA A 542 1.12 -29.07 -9.35
N ALA A 543 0.75 -28.87 -10.63
CA ALA A 543 -0.49 -28.22 -10.99
C ALA A 543 -1.67 -29.19 -10.90
N ASP A 544 -2.83 -28.67 -10.51
CA ASP A 544 -4.11 -29.36 -10.57
C ASP A 544 -5.14 -28.59 -11.41
N ALA A 545 -6.32 -29.18 -11.68
CA ALA A 545 -7.30 -28.56 -12.57
C ALA A 545 -7.88 -27.23 -12.03
N ARG A 546 -7.83 -26.98 -10.72
CA ARG A 546 -8.31 -25.73 -10.10
C ARG A 546 -7.38 -24.57 -10.45
N ASP A 547 -6.12 -24.85 -10.76
CA ASP A 547 -5.15 -23.84 -11.18
C ASP A 547 -5.51 -23.22 -12.52
N PHE A 548 -6.30 -23.91 -13.35
CA PHE A 548 -6.79 -23.42 -14.64
C PHE A 548 -8.24 -22.90 -14.58
N ARG A 549 -8.82 -22.82 -13.38
CA ARG A 549 -10.17 -22.31 -13.14
C ARG A 549 -10.16 -21.04 -12.28
N ARG A 550 -11.27 -20.31 -12.33
CA ARG A 550 -11.55 -19.22 -11.37
C ARG A 550 -11.75 -19.83 -10.00
N ALA A 551 -11.40 -19.11 -8.94
CA ALA A 551 -11.54 -19.61 -7.56
C ALA A 551 -13.00 -19.97 -7.21
N GLU A 552 -13.97 -19.26 -7.78
CA GLU A 552 -15.41 -19.41 -7.54
C GLU A 552 -16.07 -20.52 -8.38
N ASP A 553 -15.32 -21.17 -9.27
CA ASP A 553 -15.85 -22.25 -10.11
C ASP A 553 -16.46 -23.37 -9.25
N PRO A 554 -17.74 -23.75 -9.44
CA PRO A 554 -18.39 -24.78 -8.64
C PRO A 554 -17.63 -26.11 -8.58
N ASP A 555 -16.96 -26.50 -9.68
CA ASP A 555 -16.21 -27.75 -9.76
C ASP A 555 -15.05 -27.79 -8.75
N ASN A 556 -14.51 -26.64 -8.34
CA ASN A 556 -13.38 -26.58 -7.40
C ASN A 556 -13.73 -27.13 -6.01
N PHE A 557 -15.01 -27.11 -5.65
CA PHE A 557 -15.50 -27.53 -4.33
C PHE A 557 -15.95 -29.00 -4.30
N GLU A 558 -15.91 -29.69 -5.44
CA GLU A 558 -16.17 -31.12 -5.52
C GLU A 558 -14.95 -31.95 -5.10
N ALA A 559 -15.15 -33.19 -4.66
CA ALA A 559 -14.06 -34.10 -4.30
C ALA A 559 -13.11 -34.37 -5.49
N SER A 560 -13.64 -34.35 -6.72
CA SER A 560 -12.91 -34.44 -7.98
C SER A 560 -12.39 -33.10 -8.50
N GLY A 561 -12.53 -32.00 -7.74
CA GLY A 561 -12.24 -30.64 -8.22
C GLY A 561 -10.81 -30.43 -8.72
N ALA A 562 -9.85 -31.18 -8.17
CA ALA A 562 -8.45 -31.17 -8.64
C ALA A 562 -8.27 -31.85 -10.02
N GLY A 563 -9.28 -32.52 -10.57
CA GLY A 563 -9.35 -33.01 -11.96
C GLY A 563 -8.37 -34.13 -12.32
N LEU A 564 -7.83 -34.83 -11.32
CA LEU A 564 -6.84 -35.89 -11.51
C LEU A 564 -7.39 -37.12 -12.25
N GLU A 565 -6.54 -37.69 -13.11
CA GLU A 565 -6.64 -39.09 -13.55
C GLU A 565 -6.17 -40.02 -12.43
N ILE A 566 -7.04 -40.20 -11.43
CA ILE A 566 -6.73 -40.84 -10.15
C ILE A 566 -6.19 -42.27 -10.28
N THR A 567 -6.74 -43.08 -11.20
CA THR A 567 -6.31 -44.48 -11.39
C THR A 567 -4.85 -44.56 -11.82
N GLN A 568 -4.46 -43.79 -12.86
CA GLN A 568 -3.06 -43.77 -13.31
C GLN A 568 -2.13 -43.23 -12.20
N PHE A 569 -2.57 -42.20 -11.48
CA PHE A 569 -1.74 -41.58 -10.45
C PHE A 569 -1.48 -42.54 -9.28
N LEU A 570 -2.52 -43.19 -8.75
CA LEU A 570 -2.37 -44.15 -7.66
C LEU A 570 -1.56 -45.38 -8.06
N GLU A 571 -1.73 -45.92 -9.28
CA GLU A 571 -0.90 -47.01 -9.79
C GLU A 571 0.59 -46.66 -9.78
N ARG A 572 0.94 -45.40 -10.08
CA ARG A 572 2.33 -44.94 -10.01
C ARG A 572 2.85 -44.84 -8.58
N ILE A 573 2.03 -44.36 -7.65
CA ILE A 573 2.40 -44.32 -6.23
C ILE A 573 2.59 -45.74 -5.68
N ASP A 574 1.70 -46.67 -6.00
CA ASP A 574 1.83 -48.07 -5.59
C ASP A 574 3.10 -48.73 -6.16
N ASN A 575 3.49 -48.41 -7.40
CA ASN A 575 4.75 -48.88 -7.98
C ASN A 575 5.97 -48.33 -7.23
N ILE A 576 5.95 -47.05 -6.84
CA ILE A 576 7.03 -46.42 -6.04
C ILE A 576 7.15 -47.11 -4.68
N ILE A 577 6.03 -47.36 -4.00
CA ILE A 577 6.01 -48.06 -2.71
C ILE A 577 6.55 -49.49 -2.87
N SER A 578 6.13 -50.19 -3.93
CA SER A 578 6.57 -51.56 -4.21
C SER A 578 8.08 -51.65 -4.45
N GLU A 579 8.65 -50.71 -5.20
CA GLU A 579 10.09 -50.65 -5.47
C GLU A 579 10.90 -50.33 -4.19
N PHE A 580 10.36 -49.48 -3.31
CA PHE A 580 10.96 -49.19 -2.01
C PHE A 580 10.89 -50.39 -1.04
N GLU A 581 9.78 -51.14 -1.02
CA GLU A 581 9.65 -52.36 -0.22
C GLU A 581 10.55 -53.49 -0.73
N GLU A 582 10.82 -53.55 -2.03
CA GLU A 582 11.83 -54.47 -2.59
C GLU A 582 13.22 -54.13 -2.05
N LEU A 583 13.63 -52.84 -2.09
CA LEU A 583 14.89 -52.38 -1.49
C LEU A 583 14.98 -52.74 0.00
N ARG A 584 13.90 -52.50 0.75
CA ARG A 584 13.84 -52.85 2.18
C ARG A 584 14.02 -54.36 2.38
N THR A 585 13.34 -55.18 1.59
CA THR A 585 13.38 -56.65 1.71
C THR A 585 14.79 -57.19 1.43
N GLU A 586 15.45 -56.68 0.39
CA GLU A 586 16.84 -57.07 0.07
C GLU A 586 17.82 -56.68 1.18
N LEU A 587 17.62 -55.50 1.78
CA LEU A 587 18.47 -54.97 2.85
C LEU A 587 18.19 -55.66 4.20
N ALA A 588 16.96 -56.13 4.41
CA ALA A 588 16.58 -56.98 5.53
C ALA A 588 17.19 -58.38 5.44
N ALA A 589 17.29 -58.95 4.23
CA ALA A 589 17.86 -60.27 3.97
C ALA A 589 19.36 -60.38 4.31
N LEU A 590 20.09 -59.25 4.28
CA LEU A 590 21.50 -59.20 4.69
C LEU A 590 21.62 -59.04 6.22
N ASP A 591 22.25 -60.02 6.87
CA ASP A 591 22.53 -60.00 8.30
C ASP A 591 23.79 -59.19 8.59
N LEU A 592 23.60 -57.92 8.99
CA LEU A 592 24.65 -56.94 9.25
C LEU A 592 25.35 -57.10 10.62
N GLN A 593 24.99 -58.11 11.43
CA GLN A 593 25.57 -58.32 12.76
C GLN A 593 26.66 -59.40 12.78
N LYS A 594 26.99 -59.98 11.63
CA LYS A 594 28.03 -60.99 11.52
C LYS A 594 29.41 -60.39 11.69
N THR A 595 30.32 -61.18 12.26
CA THR A 595 31.75 -60.86 12.37
C THR A 595 32.54 -61.20 11.11
N GLU A 596 32.04 -62.12 10.28
CA GLU A 596 32.64 -62.55 9.00
C GLU A 596 31.54 -62.72 7.93
N TYR A 597 31.85 -62.32 6.70
CA TYR A 597 30.92 -62.36 5.56
C TYR A 597 31.49 -63.19 4.41
N THR A 598 30.63 -63.94 3.73
CA THR A 598 31.01 -64.70 2.52
C THR A 598 31.16 -63.78 1.31
N ALA A 599 31.89 -64.22 0.29
CA ALA A 599 32.07 -63.44 -0.94
C ALA A 599 30.74 -63.06 -1.63
N SER A 600 29.74 -63.95 -1.58
CA SER A 600 28.40 -63.66 -2.12
C SER A 600 27.64 -62.62 -1.31
N GLU A 601 27.82 -62.56 0.01
CA GLU A 601 27.20 -61.54 0.87
C GLU A 601 27.86 -60.18 0.68
N ILE A 602 29.18 -60.15 0.50
CA ILE A 602 29.94 -58.94 0.16
C ILE A 602 29.47 -58.39 -1.20
N ASP A 603 29.31 -59.26 -2.21
CA ASP A 603 28.78 -58.85 -3.52
C ASP A 603 27.35 -58.31 -3.43
N ALA A 604 26.49 -58.95 -2.64
CA ALA A 604 25.13 -58.48 -2.40
C ALA A 604 25.10 -57.11 -1.69
N GLY A 605 25.93 -56.92 -0.67
CA GLY A 605 26.09 -55.66 0.04
C GLY A 605 26.58 -54.54 -0.86
N TYR A 606 27.58 -54.82 -1.71
CA TYR A 606 28.07 -53.88 -2.72
C TYR A 606 26.96 -53.48 -3.72
N GLY A 607 26.12 -54.44 -4.13
CA GLY A 607 24.94 -54.18 -4.95
C GLY A 607 23.90 -53.28 -4.27
N LEU A 608 23.67 -53.47 -2.97
CA LEU A 608 22.77 -52.63 -2.17
C LEU A 608 23.24 -51.18 -2.07
N PHE A 609 24.54 -50.94 -1.88
CA PHE A 609 25.11 -49.58 -1.92
C PHE A 609 24.81 -48.87 -3.25
N LYS A 610 24.98 -49.58 -4.37
CA LYS A 610 24.62 -49.04 -5.69
C LYS A 610 23.12 -48.73 -5.79
N LYS A 611 22.23 -49.61 -5.32
CA LYS A 611 20.78 -49.33 -5.30
C LYS A 611 20.43 -48.13 -4.41
N LEU A 612 21.02 -48.02 -3.21
CA LEU A 612 20.81 -46.89 -2.31
C LEU A 612 21.19 -45.55 -2.97
N SER A 613 22.31 -45.51 -3.70
CA SER A 613 22.69 -44.30 -4.46
C SER A 613 21.64 -43.91 -5.50
N GLN A 614 21.02 -44.89 -6.18
CA GLN A 614 19.97 -44.64 -7.18
C GLN A 614 18.69 -44.05 -6.55
N PHE A 615 18.35 -44.46 -5.32
CA PHE A 615 17.28 -43.85 -4.53
C PHE A 615 17.61 -42.44 -4.02
N GLY A 616 18.85 -41.97 -4.18
CA GLY A 616 19.28 -40.61 -3.81
C GLY A 616 19.93 -40.50 -2.43
N TYR A 617 20.38 -41.61 -1.84
CA TYR A 617 21.19 -41.58 -0.62
C TYR A 617 22.61 -41.10 -0.94
N ALA A 618 22.97 -39.91 -0.46
CA ALA A 618 24.29 -39.30 -0.69
C ALA A 618 25.42 -40.10 -0.02
N ASN A 619 26.58 -40.24 -0.68
CA ASN A 619 27.75 -41.00 -0.22
C ASN A 619 27.55 -42.53 -0.07
N TYR A 620 26.61 -43.10 -0.84
CA TYR A 620 26.39 -44.54 -0.92
C TYR A 620 26.91 -45.18 -2.20
N PHE A 621 27.35 -44.40 -3.20
CA PHE A 621 27.96 -44.99 -4.38
C PHE A 621 29.28 -45.70 -3.99
N PRO A 622 29.49 -46.97 -4.38
CA PRO A 622 30.67 -47.71 -3.95
C PRO A 622 31.99 -47.10 -4.45
N ASN A 623 33.02 -47.04 -3.58
CA ASN A 623 34.36 -46.62 -3.96
C ASN A 623 35.03 -47.70 -4.85
N PRO A 624 35.36 -47.42 -6.12
CA PRO A 624 36.01 -48.39 -7.00
C PRO A 624 37.51 -48.56 -6.74
N LEU A 625 38.12 -47.71 -5.90
CA LEU A 625 39.55 -47.79 -5.55
C LEU A 625 39.86 -48.87 -4.50
N GLU A 626 38.84 -49.33 -3.79
CA GLU A 626 38.95 -50.36 -2.74
C GLU A 626 38.49 -51.71 -3.27
N THR A 627 39.03 -52.81 -2.72
CA THR A 627 38.44 -54.11 -3.00
C THR A 627 37.04 -54.18 -2.39
N LYS A 628 36.12 -54.94 -3.01
CA LYS A 628 34.75 -55.08 -2.48
C LYS A 628 34.71 -55.51 -1.02
N ALA A 629 35.65 -56.34 -0.59
CA ALA A 629 35.75 -56.82 0.78
C ALA A 629 36.18 -55.72 1.76
N GLU A 630 37.19 -54.92 1.40
CA GLU A 630 37.67 -53.77 2.19
C GLU A 630 36.56 -52.73 2.32
N PHE A 631 36.02 -52.26 1.19
CA PHE A 631 34.93 -51.28 1.16
C PHE A 631 33.72 -51.72 2.00
N PHE A 632 33.27 -52.97 1.80
CA PHE A 632 32.14 -53.49 2.54
C PHE A 632 32.40 -53.54 4.05
N SER A 633 33.62 -53.91 4.47
CA SER A 633 33.98 -53.95 5.89
C SER A 633 34.09 -52.57 6.53
N GLU A 634 34.62 -51.57 5.82
CA GLU A 634 34.77 -50.20 6.32
C GLU A 634 33.43 -49.45 6.35
N GLN A 635 32.58 -49.66 5.35
CA GLN A 635 31.31 -48.95 5.19
C GLN A 635 30.11 -49.70 5.78
N LEU A 636 30.30 -50.87 6.42
CA LEU A 636 29.23 -51.67 7.03
C LEU A 636 28.32 -50.84 7.96
N GLY A 637 28.91 -49.90 8.71
CA GLY A 637 28.18 -48.99 9.59
C GLY A 637 27.16 -48.11 8.86
N LYS A 638 27.50 -47.60 7.66
CA LYS A 638 26.55 -46.83 6.83
C LYS A 638 25.40 -47.69 6.34
N LEU A 639 25.67 -48.94 5.99
CA LEU A 639 24.60 -49.86 5.55
C LEU A 639 23.64 -50.19 6.71
N HIS A 640 24.15 -50.31 7.94
CA HIS A 640 23.34 -50.46 9.14
C HIS A 640 22.51 -49.19 9.44
N GLU A 641 23.08 -48.01 9.22
CA GLU A 641 22.36 -46.74 9.36
C GLU A 641 21.23 -46.63 8.32
N ALA A 642 21.50 -46.95 7.06
CA ALA A 642 20.49 -47.01 6.00
C ALA A 642 19.36 -47.98 6.35
N LYS A 643 19.69 -49.16 6.89
CA LYS A 643 18.70 -50.15 7.37
C LYS A 643 17.73 -49.53 8.37
N SER A 644 18.26 -48.94 9.43
CA SER A 644 17.44 -48.31 10.46
C SER A 644 16.58 -47.18 9.90
N ARG A 645 17.13 -46.35 9.00
CA ARG A 645 16.38 -45.24 8.38
C ARG A 645 15.25 -45.73 7.48
N ILE A 646 15.51 -46.75 6.65
CA ILE A 646 14.51 -47.34 5.75
C ILE A 646 13.38 -47.99 6.54
N GLU A 647 13.68 -48.70 7.63
CA GLU A 647 12.63 -49.30 8.48
C GLU A 647 11.71 -48.24 9.10
N ILE A 648 12.27 -47.11 9.57
CA ILE A 648 11.48 -45.99 10.08
C ILE A 648 10.59 -45.41 8.97
N LYS A 649 11.16 -45.17 7.79
CA LYS A 649 10.42 -44.62 6.64
C LYS A 649 9.37 -45.59 6.09
N ALA A 650 9.61 -46.89 6.12
CA ALA A 650 8.63 -47.89 5.74
C ALA A 650 7.41 -47.88 6.67
N MET A 651 7.60 -47.73 7.98
CA MET A 651 6.47 -47.57 8.92
C MET A 651 5.66 -46.29 8.65
N GLU A 652 6.34 -45.19 8.34
CA GLU A 652 5.70 -43.92 7.96
C GLU A 652 4.89 -44.06 6.65
N ILE A 653 5.47 -44.69 5.63
CA ILE A 653 4.80 -44.94 4.34
C ILE A 653 3.58 -45.84 4.52
N LEU A 654 3.68 -46.89 5.34
CA LEU A 654 2.54 -47.77 5.62
C LEU A 654 1.36 -47.00 6.25
N GLN A 655 1.63 -46.12 7.21
CA GLN A 655 0.60 -45.28 7.81
C GLN A 655 -0.04 -44.35 6.76
N LEU A 656 0.78 -43.66 5.96
CA LEU A 656 0.30 -42.78 4.90
C LEU A 656 -0.51 -43.53 3.83
N GLN A 657 -0.12 -44.76 3.51
CA GLN A 657 -0.83 -45.61 2.56
C GLN A 657 -2.19 -46.05 3.09
N GLU A 658 -2.29 -46.39 4.38
CA GLU A 658 -3.58 -46.69 5.02
C GLU A 658 -4.53 -45.48 4.98
N GLU A 659 -4.01 -44.27 5.25
CA GLU A 659 -4.78 -43.03 5.14
C GLU A 659 -5.21 -42.74 3.68
N LEU A 660 -4.31 -42.96 2.72
CA LEU A 660 -4.56 -42.77 1.28
C LEU A 660 -5.69 -43.66 0.75
N LEU A 661 -5.81 -44.90 1.25
CA LEU A 661 -6.81 -45.87 0.79
C LEU A 661 -8.26 -45.50 1.13
N VAL A 662 -8.48 -44.71 2.19
CA VAL A 662 -9.82 -44.31 2.65
C VAL A 662 -10.19 -42.90 2.16
N GLU A 663 -9.22 -42.13 1.69
CA GLU A 663 -9.41 -40.77 1.24
C GLU A 663 -10.12 -40.74 -0.14
N THR A 664 -11.03 -39.78 -0.29
CA THR A 664 -11.83 -39.60 -1.51
C THR A 664 -11.60 -38.23 -2.16
N GLU A 665 -11.07 -37.27 -1.39
CA GLU A 665 -10.77 -35.93 -1.88
C GLU A 665 -9.44 -35.92 -2.63
N HIS A 666 -9.48 -35.62 -3.94
CA HIS A 666 -8.29 -35.67 -4.80
C HIS A 666 -7.15 -34.74 -4.33
N ALA A 667 -7.48 -33.61 -3.70
CA ALA A 667 -6.49 -32.68 -3.18
C ALA A 667 -5.69 -33.27 -2.00
N LYS A 668 -6.34 -34.02 -1.12
CA LYS A 668 -5.67 -34.69 0.00
C LYS A 668 -4.86 -35.90 -0.48
N ILE A 669 -5.38 -36.63 -1.45
CA ILE A 669 -4.65 -37.71 -2.14
C ILE A 669 -3.31 -37.20 -2.69
N LEU A 670 -3.30 -36.03 -3.34
CA LEU A 670 -2.07 -35.39 -3.82
C LEU A 670 -1.07 -35.09 -2.68
N ASN A 671 -1.56 -34.52 -1.57
CA ASN A 671 -0.70 -34.18 -0.43
C ASN A 671 -0.08 -35.43 0.21
N LEU A 672 -0.90 -36.43 0.53
CA LEU A 672 -0.45 -37.71 1.09
C LEU A 672 0.54 -38.42 0.16
N SER A 673 0.26 -38.42 -1.15
CA SER A 673 1.18 -39.01 -2.14
C SER A 673 2.52 -38.28 -2.20
N ASN A 674 2.52 -36.95 -2.06
CA ASN A 674 3.76 -36.16 -2.02
C ASN A 674 4.58 -36.44 -0.74
N GLU A 675 3.93 -36.70 0.39
CA GLU A 675 4.59 -37.13 1.62
C GLU A 675 5.25 -38.52 1.46
N ILE A 676 4.54 -39.47 0.83
CA ILE A 676 5.09 -40.80 0.50
C ILE A 676 6.32 -40.66 -0.42
N VAL A 677 6.24 -39.87 -1.48
CA VAL A 677 7.34 -39.63 -2.42
C VAL A 677 8.55 -39.00 -1.70
N THR A 678 8.30 -38.06 -0.79
CA THR A 678 9.33 -37.44 0.04
C THR A 678 9.98 -38.44 1.00
N ALA A 679 9.21 -39.38 1.55
CA ALA A 679 9.74 -40.44 2.40
C ALA A 679 10.65 -41.42 1.63
N VAL A 680 10.36 -41.69 0.35
CA VAL A 680 11.12 -42.62 -0.51
C VAL A 680 12.39 -41.99 -1.09
N PHE A 681 12.29 -40.82 -1.73
CA PHE A 681 13.39 -40.19 -2.49
C PHE A 681 14.04 -39.00 -1.77
N GLY A 682 13.51 -38.61 -0.60
CA GLY A 682 13.89 -37.40 0.11
C GLY A 682 13.28 -36.13 -0.50
N ASN A 683 13.72 -34.98 -0.01
CA ASN A 683 13.18 -33.69 -0.41
C ASN A 683 13.48 -33.38 -1.90
N GLY A 684 12.46 -32.88 -2.60
CA GLY A 684 12.55 -32.27 -3.92
C GLY A 684 12.09 -33.12 -5.09
N MET A 685 11.93 -34.44 -4.90
CA MET A 685 11.26 -35.28 -5.90
C MET A 685 9.74 -35.01 -5.88
N LYS A 686 9.13 -34.88 -7.05
CA LYS A 686 7.69 -34.63 -7.21
C LYS A 686 7.14 -35.53 -8.30
N ILE A 687 5.90 -35.96 -8.11
CA ILE A 687 5.14 -36.74 -9.09
C ILE A 687 4.07 -35.84 -9.68
N LEU A 688 4.10 -35.71 -11.00
CA LEU A 688 3.15 -34.89 -11.74
C LEU A 688 1.87 -35.69 -12.03
N PRO A 689 0.69 -35.22 -11.59
CA PRO A 689 -0.58 -35.82 -11.98
C PRO A 689 -0.90 -35.49 -13.45
N LEU A 690 -1.63 -36.39 -14.12
CA LEU A 690 -2.42 -35.98 -15.30
C LEU A 690 -3.72 -35.38 -14.81
N ILE A 691 -4.06 -34.22 -15.37
CA ILE A 691 -5.29 -33.52 -15.03
C ILE A 691 -6.14 -33.25 -16.26
N SER A 692 -7.45 -33.29 -16.09
CA SER A 692 -8.40 -32.87 -17.13
C SER A 692 -8.27 -31.37 -17.37
N ILE A 693 -8.35 -30.96 -18.63
CA ILE A 693 -8.29 -29.55 -19.03
C ILE A 693 -9.68 -28.92 -18.81
N PRO A 694 -9.85 -27.98 -17.85
CA PRO A 694 -11.09 -27.23 -17.71
C PRO A 694 -11.34 -26.38 -18.95
N GLU A 695 -12.60 -26.19 -19.37
CA GLU A 695 -12.93 -25.34 -20.53
C GLU A 695 -12.03 -25.59 -21.75
N HIS A 696 -11.91 -26.85 -22.18
CA HIS A 696 -10.93 -27.30 -23.19
C HIS A 696 -10.81 -26.39 -24.43
N SER A 697 -11.94 -25.90 -24.96
CA SER A 697 -11.95 -24.99 -26.11
C SER A 697 -11.21 -23.67 -25.86
N PHE A 698 -11.39 -23.06 -24.68
CA PHE A 698 -10.74 -21.80 -24.33
C PHE A 698 -9.21 -21.91 -24.39
N TRP A 699 -8.65 -22.98 -23.82
CA TRP A 699 -7.20 -23.19 -23.81
C TRP A 699 -6.64 -23.56 -25.18
N GLN A 700 -7.37 -24.34 -25.98
CA GLN A 700 -6.96 -24.61 -27.37
C GLN A 700 -6.93 -23.33 -28.19
N ASP A 701 -7.96 -22.49 -28.06
CA ASP A 701 -8.05 -21.21 -28.78
C ASP A 701 -6.96 -20.24 -28.31
N SER A 702 -6.70 -20.17 -27.00
CA SER A 702 -5.69 -19.25 -26.42
C SER A 702 -4.27 -19.59 -26.87
N VAL A 703 -3.91 -20.87 -26.99
CA VAL A 703 -2.55 -21.30 -27.39
C VAL A 703 -2.33 -21.18 -28.91
N GLN A 704 -3.38 -21.27 -29.71
CA GLN A 704 -3.29 -21.18 -31.18
C GLN A 704 -3.31 -19.74 -31.70
N GLN A 705 -3.75 -18.78 -30.88
CA GLN A 705 -3.76 -17.37 -31.25
C GLN A 705 -2.37 -16.77 -31.12
N ASP A 706 -2.01 -15.94 -32.11
CA ASP A 706 -0.80 -15.11 -32.02
C ASP A 706 -0.98 -14.04 -30.93
N PRO A 707 -0.15 -14.05 -29.86
CA PRO A 707 -0.26 -13.09 -28.76
C PRO A 707 -0.13 -11.63 -29.22
N GLU A 708 0.73 -11.35 -30.21
CA GLU A 708 0.97 -9.99 -30.71
C GLU A 708 -0.20 -9.45 -31.53
N SER A 709 -1.08 -10.32 -32.01
CA SER A 709 -2.32 -9.94 -32.68
C SER A 709 -3.54 -9.89 -31.73
N ASN A 710 -3.35 -10.23 -30.44
CA ASN A 710 -4.41 -10.29 -29.43
C ASN A 710 -4.00 -9.59 -28.12
N LEU A 711 -3.74 -10.34 -27.04
CA LEU A 711 -3.49 -9.79 -25.70
C LEU A 711 -2.28 -8.85 -25.63
N LEU A 712 -1.27 -9.07 -26.48
CA LEU A 712 -0.06 -8.26 -26.55
C LEU A 712 -0.07 -7.28 -27.73
N GLN A 713 -1.23 -7.00 -28.34
CA GLN A 713 -1.33 -6.11 -29.52
C GLN A 713 -0.77 -4.69 -29.33
N TYR A 714 -0.63 -4.24 -28.08
CA TYR A 714 -0.05 -2.94 -27.77
C TYR A 714 1.39 -3.04 -27.25
N SER A 715 1.66 -4.01 -26.37
CA SER A 715 2.95 -4.13 -25.69
C SER A 715 3.99 -4.95 -26.46
N GLY A 716 3.55 -5.76 -27.43
CA GLY A 716 4.36 -6.79 -28.07
C GLY A 716 4.86 -7.86 -27.09
N LEU A 717 5.67 -8.79 -27.61
CA LEU A 717 6.40 -9.77 -26.79
C LEU A 717 7.40 -9.11 -25.83
N GLU A 718 8.02 -7.99 -26.24
CA GLU A 718 8.94 -7.22 -25.40
C GLU A 718 8.28 -6.77 -24.08
N GLY A 719 7.00 -6.42 -24.10
CA GLY A 719 6.25 -6.07 -22.89
C GLY A 719 6.04 -7.26 -21.94
N LEU A 720 5.83 -8.46 -22.49
CA LEU A 720 5.71 -9.69 -21.71
C LEU A 720 7.03 -10.08 -21.06
N GLU A 721 8.13 -9.98 -21.80
CA GLU A 721 9.48 -10.21 -21.27
C GLU A 721 9.86 -9.20 -20.20
N LYS A 722 9.55 -7.91 -20.42
CA LYS A 722 9.74 -6.87 -19.41
C LYS A 722 8.95 -7.17 -18.14
N TRP A 723 7.68 -7.55 -18.26
CA TRP A 723 6.88 -7.94 -17.09
C TRP A 723 7.48 -9.14 -16.35
N GLN A 724 7.98 -10.14 -17.09
CA GLN A 724 8.62 -11.30 -16.47
C GLN A 724 9.88 -10.89 -15.70
N HIS A 725 10.72 -10.04 -16.29
CA HIS A 725 11.92 -9.50 -15.66
C HIS A 725 11.58 -8.69 -14.40
N ASP A 726 10.66 -7.73 -14.51
CA ASP A 726 10.23 -6.88 -13.40
C ASP A 726 9.63 -7.74 -12.27
N SER A 727 8.85 -8.77 -12.61
CA SER A 727 8.31 -9.74 -11.64
C SER A 727 9.42 -10.59 -11.00
N GLY A 728 10.43 -11.01 -11.76
CA GLY A 728 11.60 -11.75 -11.28
C GLY A 728 12.38 -11.01 -10.20
N THR A 729 12.43 -9.68 -10.25
CA THR A 729 13.12 -8.87 -9.22
C THR A 729 12.53 -9.02 -7.81
N VAL A 730 11.24 -9.36 -7.71
CA VAL A 730 10.50 -9.49 -6.45
C VAL A 730 10.03 -10.92 -6.16
N ARG A 731 9.91 -11.78 -7.18
CA ARG A 731 9.43 -13.16 -7.07
C ARG A 731 10.54 -14.15 -7.37
N LYS A 732 10.98 -14.87 -6.34
CA LYS A 732 12.09 -15.83 -6.40
C LYS A 732 11.89 -16.93 -7.45
N ASN A 733 10.68 -17.49 -7.57
CA ASN A 733 10.42 -18.59 -8.51
C ASN A 733 10.39 -18.09 -9.96
N ILE A 734 9.90 -16.88 -10.21
CA ILE A 734 9.98 -16.23 -11.52
C ILE A 734 11.44 -15.92 -11.89
N ALA A 735 12.25 -15.45 -10.94
CA ALA A 735 13.69 -15.23 -11.14
C ALA A 735 14.43 -16.53 -11.51
N LYS A 736 14.10 -17.65 -10.85
CA LYS A 736 14.67 -18.97 -11.17
C LYS A 736 14.31 -19.42 -12.58
N LEU A 737 13.06 -19.19 -13.00
CA LEU A 737 12.59 -19.51 -14.34
C LEU A 737 13.26 -18.62 -15.40
N GLU A 738 13.41 -17.33 -15.13
CA GLU A 738 14.13 -16.40 -15.98
C GLU A 738 15.61 -16.81 -16.13
N ASN A 739 16.27 -17.18 -15.03
CA ASN A 739 17.64 -17.70 -15.06
C ASN A 739 17.75 -18.99 -15.90
N LEU A 740 16.79 -19.91 -15.78
CA LEU A 740 16.74 -21.10 -16.63
C LEU A 740 16.60 -20.73 -18.11
N ARG A 741 15.68 -19.84 -18.47
CA ARG A 741 15.48 -19.39 -19.86
C ARG A 741 16.71 -18.68 -20.42
N MET A 742 17.36 -17.82 -19.63
CA MET A 742 18.61 -17.16 -20.01
C MET A 742 19.71 -18.19 -20.29
N LEU A 743 19.83 -19.23 -19.45
CA LEU A 743 20.78 -20.31 -19.69
C LEU A 743 20.41 -21.19 -20.89
N GLN A 744 19.11 -21.37 -21.18
CA GLN A 744 18.66 -22.03 -22.41
C GLN A 744 19.17 -21.28 -23.65
N ASP A 745 19.01 -19.95 -23.68
CA ASP A 745 19.47 -19.11 -24.79
C ASP A 745 21.00 -19.13 -24.91
N VAL A 746 21.73 -18.89 -23.81
CA VAL A 746 23.21 -18.86 -23.79
C VAL A 746 23.83 -20.20 -24.22
N LEU A 747 23.18 -21.32 -23.90
CA LEU A 747 23.66 -22.68 -24.21
C LEU A 747 23.00 -23.28 -25.46
N GLU A 748 22.27 -22.47 -26.25
CA GLU A 748 21.54 -22.87 -27.46
C GLU A 748 20.63 -24.10 -27.25
N LYS A 749 20.01 -24.20 -26.06
CA LYS A 749 19.06 -25.27 -25.71
C LYS A 749 17.65 -24.93 -26.16
N PRO A 750 16.75 -25.91 -26.30
CA PRO A 750 15.36 -25.66 -26.70
C PRO A 750 14.69 -24.66 -25.75
N GLU A 751 14.37 -23.48 -26.29
CA GLU A 751 13.77 -22.40 -25.52
C GLU A 751 12.35 -22.79 -25.07
N THR A 752 12.02 -22.46 -23.82
CA THR A 752 10.66 -22.61 -23.32
C THR A 752 9.79 -21.46 -23.82
N SER A 753 8.76 -21.77 -24.62
CA SER A 753 7.81 -20.77 -25.11
C SER A 753 7.09 -20.07 -23.94
N VAL A 754 6.63 -18.83 -24.17
CA VAL A 754 5.84 -18.07 -23.19
C VAL A 754 4.58 -17.54 -23.86
N LEU A 755 3.41 -17.97 -23.37
CA LEU A 755 2.12 -17.56 -23.90
C LEU A 755 1.25 -16.93 -22.80
N PRO A 756 0.73 -15.71 -22.99
CA PRO A 756 -0.23 -15.12 -22.08
C PRO A 756 -1.63 -15.67 -22.34
N ALA A 757 -2.40 -15.91 -21.29
CA ALA A 757 -3.84 -16.14 -21.37
C ALA A 757 -4.56 -15.36 -20.26
N GLN A 758 -5.82 -15.02 -20.47
CA GLN A 758 -6.54 -14.16 -19.52
C GLN A 758 -8.03 -14.45 -19.49
N VAL A 759 -8.59 -14.49 -18.29
CA VAL A 759 -10.00 -14.76 -18.03
C VAL A 759 -10.55 -13.65 -17.11
N ALA A 760 -11.71 -13.06 -17.43
CA ALA A 760 -12.37 -12.11 -16.54
C ALA A 760 -12.98 -12.84 -15.33
N LEU A 761 -12.85 -12.32 -14.11
CA LEU A 761 -13.39 -12.96 -12.89
C LEU A 761 -14.89 -12.66 -12.70
N SER A 762 -15.30 -11.42 -12.93
CA SER A 762 -16.70 -10.97 -12.84
C SER A 762 -17.44 -11.23 -14.15
N GLY A 763 -18.78 -11.35 -14.11
CA GLY A 763 -19.67 -11.82 -15.20
C GLY A 763 -19.77 -10.96 -16.46
N GLN A 764 -18.65 -10.38 -16.89
CA GLN A 764 -18.45 -9.86 -18.23
C GLN A 764 -18.20 -11.02 -19.21
N GLU A 765 -18.93 -11.03 -20.33
CA GLU A 765 -18.79 -12.04 -21.39
C GLU A 765 -17.55 -11.84 -22.27
N SER A 766 -16.92 -10.66 -22.23
CA SER A 766 -15.79 -10.32 -23.11
C SER A 766 -14.50 -10.15 -22.30
N PRO A 767 -13.43 -10.89 -22.62
CA PRO A 767 -12.11 -10.68 -22.02
C PRO A 767 -11.55 -9.31 -22.44
N SER A 768 -10.69 -8.72 -21.60
CA SER A 768 -9.98 -7.50 -21.98
C SER A 768 -9.16 -7.76 -23.25
N PRO A 769 -9.20 -6.84 -24.24
CA PRO A 769 -8.40 -6.95 -25.46
C PRO A 769 -6.91 -6.72 -25.21
N TYR A 770 -6.50 -6.33 -24.00
CA TYR A 770 -5.12 -6.13 -23.61
C TYR A 770 -4.77 -6.99 -22.39
N TRP A 771 -3.55 -7.50 -22.36
CA TRP A 771 -3.02 -8.20 -21.21
C TRP A 771 -2.79 -7.26 -20.03
N MET A 772 -3.38 -7.58 -18.89
CA MET A 772 -3.37 -6.71 -17.70
C MET A 772 -1.99 -6.58 -17.05
N GLY A 773 -1.03 -7.45 -17.38
CA GLY A 773 0.34 -7.38 -16.88
C GLY A 773 1.17 -6.22 -17.48
N THR A 774 0.69 -5.55 -18.53
CA THR A 774 1.45 -4.49 -19.22
C THR A 774 0.68 -3.19 -19.34
N SER A 775 1.35 -2.14 -19.79
CA SER A 775 0.69 -0.88 -20.16
C SER A 775 -0.29 -1.10 -21.31
N TYR A 776 -1.44 -0.43 -21.26
CA TYR A 776 -2.46 -0.40 -22.31
C TYR A 776 -2.57 1.01 -22.93
N PRO A 777 -3.18 1.15 -24.13
CA PRO A 777 -3.23 2.42 -24.86
C PRO A 777 -3.86 3.59 -24.09
N GLU A 778 -3.43 4.81 -24.40
CA GLU A 778 -4.07 6.02 -23.89
C GLU A 778 -5.53 6.10 -24.39
N GLY A 779 -6.49 6.00 -23.46
CA GLY A 779 -7.93 5.99 -23.74
C GLY A 779 -8.63 4.67 -23.42
N TYR A 780 -7.88 3.57 -23.24
CA TYR A 780 -8.44 2.33 -22.70
C TYR A 780 -8.48 2.38 -21.17
N GLN A 781 -9.64 2.05 -20.60
CA GLN A 781 -9.84 1.88 -19.17
C GLN A 781 -10.25 0.44 -18.90
N ALA A 782 -9.41 -0.29 -18.16
CA ALA A 782 -9.72 -1.66 -17.79
C ALA A 782 -10.89 -1.67 -16.79
N GLU A 783 -11.92 -2.46 -17.08
CA GLU A 783 -13.06 -2.68 -16.19
C GLU A 783 -13.01 -4.11 -15.66
N GLY A 784 -13.30 -4.30 -14.36
CA GLY A 784 -13.41 -5.62 -13.76
C GLY A 784 -12.09 -6.24 -13.27
N ASP A 785 -12.20 -7.42 -12.68
CA ASP A 785 -11.09 -8.17 -12.11
C ASP A 785 -10.71 -9.32 -13.06
N TYR A 786 -9.44 -9.68 -13.10
CA TYR A 786 -8.88 -10.62 -14.08
C TYR A 786 -8.06 -11.74 -13.42
N LEU A 787 -8.13 -12.92 -14.02
CA LEU A 787 -7.22 -14.03 -13.81
C LEU A 787 -6.28 -14.09 -15.02
N SER A 788 -5.03 -13.72 -14.81
CA SER A 788 -3.96 -13.66 -15.79
C SER A 788 -3.06 -14.88 -15.66
N PHE A 789 -2.75 -15.50 -16.80
CA PHE A 789 -1.90 -16.67 -16.91
C PHE A 789 -0.69 -16.35 -17.76
N VAL A 790 0.45 -16.87 -17.32
CA VAL A 790 1.64 -16.99 -18.16
C VAL A 790 1.97 -18.47 -18.25
N LEU A 791 1.75 -19.03 -19.43
CA LEU A 791 1.96 -20.43 -19.75
C LEU A 791 3.36 -20.59 -20.34
N TYR A 792 4.21 -21.34 -19.66
CA TYR A 792 5.52 -21.74 -20.16
C TYR A 792 5.41 -23.11 -20.82
N GLY A 793 5.84 -23.26 -22.08
CA GLY A 793 5.66 -24.50 -22.85
C GLY A 793 4.21 -24.74 -23.25
N GLY A 794 3.47 -23.68 -23.57
CA GLY A 794 2.03 -23.72 -23.87
C GLY A 794 1.65 -24.60 -25.08
N GLU A 795 2.57 -24.82 -26.01
CA GLU A 795 2.42 -25.73 -27.15
C GLU A 795 2.11 -27.17 -26.73
N ASN A 796 2.48 -27.56 -25.50
CA ASN A 796 2.16 -28.88 -24.95
C ASN A 796 0.64 -29.09 -24.71
N LEU A 797 -0.18 -28.06 -24.83
CA LEU A 797 -1.65 -28.17 -24.79
C LEU A 797 -2.26 -28.54 -26.14
N ILE A 798 -1.57 -28.29 -27.26
CA ILE A 798 -2.16 -28.40 -28.60
C ILE A 798 -2.58 -29.85 -28.88
N GLY A 799 -3.88 -30.05 -29.14
CA GLY A 799 -4.44 -31.36 -29.49
C GLY A 799 -4.44 -32.39 -28.34
N GLN A 800 -4.14 -31.97 -27.10
CA GLN A 800 -4.19 -32.84 -25.93
C GLN A 800 -5.56 -32.77 -25.23
N SER A 801 -6.02 -33.88 -24.66
CA SER A 801 -7.23 -33.94 -23.83
C SER A 801 -6.95 -33.82 -22.33
N ARG A 802 -5.67 -33.97 -21.94
CA ARG A 802 -5.17 -33.89 -20.57
C ARG A 802 -3.85 -33.14 -20.56
N LEU A 803 -3.58 -32.47 -19.46
CA LEU A 803 -2.34 -31.71 -19.29
C LEU A 803 -1.63 -32.14 -18.01
N THR A 804 -0.39 -31.70 -17.88
CA THR A 804 0.43 -31.88 -16.69
C THR A 804 1.43 -30.74 -16.62
N GLY A 805 1.81 -30.35 -15.40
CA GLY A 805 2.66 -29.19 -15.24
C GLY A 805 2.89 -28.82 -13.79
N LEU A 806 3.56 -27.69 -13.63
CA LEU A 806 3.96 -27.12 -12.37
C LEU A 806 3.43 -25.69 -12.25
N VAL A 807 2.98 -25.32 -11.06
CA VAL A 807 2.72 -23.92 -10.73
C VAL A 807 4.02 -23.31 -10.22
N VAL A 808 4.52 -22.33 -10.97
CA VAL A 808 5.77 -21.61 -10.68
C VAL A 808 5.54 -20.62 -9.55
N ASP A 809 4.51 -19.77 -9.69
CA ASP A 809 4.11 -18.80 -8.67
C ASP A 809 2.66 -18.36 -8.91
N GLU A 810 2.00 -17.87 -7.86
CA GLU A 810 0.65 -17.32 -7.89
C GLU A 810 0.55 -16.12 -6.95
N TRP A 811 0.04 -14.99 -7.44
CA TRP A 811 -0.18 -13.82 -6.58
C TRP A 811 -1.31 -12.93 -7.08
N ALA A 812 -1.95 -12.25 -6.13
CA ALA A 812 -2.86 -11.17 -6.41
C ALA A 812 -2.13 -9.82 -6.43
N GLU A 813 -2.49 -8.99 -7.39
CA GLU A 813 -2.02 -7.62 -7.57
C GLU A 813 -3.22 -6.69 -7.77
N LEU A 814 -3.20 -5.52 -7.13
CA LEU A 814 -4.20 -4.49 -7.36
C LEU A 814 -3.59 -3.44 -8.27
N ILE A 815 -4.06 -3.36 -9.52
CA ILE A 815 -3.66 -2.31 -10.46
C ILE A 815 -4.47 -1.06 -10.10
N PRO A 816 -3.83 -0.02 -9.51
CA PRO A 816 -4.57 1.15 -9.07
C PRO A 816 -5.10 1.94 -10.26
N GLU A 817 -6.29 2.52 -10.12
CA GLU A 817 -6.81 3.46 -11.10
C GLU A 817 -5.89 4.69 -11.19
N LYS A 818 -5.69 5.21 -12.41
CA LYS A 818 -4.90 6.43 -12.66
C LYS A 818 -5.44 7.66 -11.94
N ILE A 819 -6.75 7.69 -11.71
CA ILE A 819 -7.46 8.78 -11.05
C ILE A 819 -8.10 8.20 -9.78
N GLN A 820 -7.77 8.76 -8.62
CA GLN A 820 -8.32 8.35 -7.34
C GLN A 820 -9.17 9.48 -6.76
N THR A 821 -10.31 9.12 -6.16
CA THR A 821 -11.13 10.10 -5.44
C THR A 821 -10.56 10.31 -4.04
N THR A 822 -9.92 11.48 -3.84
CA THR A 822 -9.42 11.90 -2.52
C THR A 822 -10.42 12.82 -1.82
N GLY A 823 -10.22 13.10 -0.54
CA GLY A 823 -11.07 14.01 0.23
C GLY A 823 -10.27 15.18 0.79
N VAL A 824 -10.88 16.35 0.85
CA VAL A 824 -10.30 17.51 1.54
C VAL A 824 -11.26 17.94 2.65
N ALA A 825 -10.79 17.91 3.90
CA ALA A 825 -11.50 18.53 5.00
C ALA A 825 -11.06 19.99 5.08
N VAL A 826 -11.86 20.89 4.53
CA VAL A 826 -11.57 22.33 4.54
C VAL A 826 -12.09 22.96 5.82
N HIS A 827 -11.25 23.75 6.47
CA HIS A 827 -11.70 24.74 7.43
C HIS A 827 -11.82 26.09 6.79
N TYR A 828 -13.00 26.38 6.28
CA TYR A 828 -13.34 27.75 6.00
C TYR A 828 -14.05 28.28 7.24
N ASN A 829 -13.58 29.40 7.79
CA ASN A 829 -14.37 30.16 8.75
C ASN A 829 -15.67 30.51 8.01
N GLN A 830 -16.77 29.81 8.31
CA GLN A 830 -18.07 30.20 7.77
C GLN A 830 -18.27 31.64 8.24
N PRO A 831 -18.71 32.56 7.35
CA PRO A 831 -19.08 33.88 7.83
C PRO A 831 -20.05 33.72 8.99
N ASP A 832 -19.72 34.31 10.15
CA ASP A 832 -20.64 34.45 11.29
C ASP A 832 -21.96 35.18 10.90
N ALA A 833 -22.06 35.65 9.65
CA ALA A 833 -23.27 36.07 8.98
C ALA A 833 -24.12 34.87 8.48
N ARG A 834 -24.60 34.00 9.38
CA ARG A 834 -25.80 33.22 9.11
C ARG A 834 -26.94 33.82 9.91
N ALA A 835 -27.91 34.43 9.22
CA ALA A 835 -29.10 34.95 9.88
C ALA A 835 -29.82 33.79 10.58
N ALA A 836 -29.95 33.87 11.90
CA ALA A 836 -30.84 32.97 12.63
C ALA A 836 -32.28 33.27 12.18
N GLN A 837 -32.92 32.26 11.57
CA GLN A 837 -34.35 32.19 11.24
C GLN A 837 -34.84 33.02 10.04
N SER A 838 -34.64 32.49 8.83
CA SER A 838 -35.42 32.88 7.65
C SER A 838 -36.77 32.12 7.62
N ILE A 839 -37.89 32.85 7.62
CA ILE A 839 -39.24 32.30 7.48
C ILE A 839 -39.70 32.52 6.04
N LEU A 840 -40.05 31.44 5.33
CA LEU A 840 -40.69 31.50 4.02
C LEU A 840 -42.21 31.64 4.21
N MET A 841 -42.79 32.73 3.68
CA MET A 841 -44.21 33.02 3.84
C MET A 841 -44.96 32.85 2.51
N ALA A 842 -45.87 31.87 2.46
CA ALA A 842 -46.70 31.59 1.30
C ALA A 842 -47.98 32.46 1.29
N VAL A 843 -48.31 33.05 0.14
CA VAL A 843 -49.53 33.83 -0.07
C VAL A 843 -50.42 33.10 -1.09
N PRO A 844 -51.67 32.74 -0.76
CA PRO A 844 -52.53 32.02 -1.68
C PRO A 844 -52.86 32.88 -2.91
N PRO A 845 -52.79 32.31 -4.14
CA PRO A 845 -53.02 33.05 -5.38
C PRO A 845 -54.49 33.46 -5.58
N GLU A 846 -55.41 32.79 -4.88
CA GLU A 846 -56.84 33.07 -4.88
C GLU A 846 -57.35 33.45 -3.48
N ILE A 847 -58.37 34.32 -3.39
CA ILE A 847 -58.95 34.80 -2.13
C ILE A 847 -59.90 33.73 -1.54
N LYS A 848 -59.35 32.57 -1.18
CA LYS A 848 -60.07 31.45 -0.55
C LYS A 848 -59.75 31.29 0.94
N GLY A 849 -58.71 31.96 1.43
CA GLY A 849 -58.33 31.95 2.86
C GLY A 849 -57.60 30.69 3.33
N SER A 850 -57.32 29.74 2.44
CA SER A 850 -56.55 28.53 2.69
C SER A 850 -55.56 28.28 1.56
N LEU A 851 -54.37 27.79 1.90
CA LEU A 851 -53.42 27.22 0.94
C LEU A 851 -53.66 25.71 0.88
N ASP A 852 -53.73 25.17 -0.33
CA ASP A 852 -53.60 23.72 -0.49
C ASP A 852 -52.12 23.30 -0.48
N ILE A 853 -51.86 22.00 -0.35
CA ILE A 853 -50.49 21.48 -0.23
C ILE A 853 -49.68 21.68 -1.51
N GLU A 854 -50.36 21.71 -2.66
CA GLU A 854 -49.75 21.88 -3.98
C GLU A 854 -49.28 23.33 -4.16
N GLN A 855 -50.07 24.30 -3.72
CA GLN A 855 -49.72 25.72 -3.67
C GLN A 855 -48.56 26.00 -2.71
N ILE A 856 -48.48 25.29 -1.58
CA ILE A 856 -47.33 25.41 -0.67
C ILE A 856 -46.07 24.88 -1.36
N MET A 857 -46.14 23.72 -2.01
CA MET A 857 -45.02 23.15 -2.77
C MET A 857 -44.56 24.09 -3.88
N LEU A 858 -45.50 24.64 -4.65
CA LEU A 858 -45.21 25.61 -5.71
C LEU A 858 -44.59 26.89 -5.15
N THR A 859 -45.01 27.36 -3.96
CA THR A 859 -44.39 28.53 -3.32
C THR A 859 -42.94 28.25 -2.92
N VAL A 860 -42.64 27.05 -2.40
CA VAL A 860 -41.27 26.65 -2.03
C VAL A 860 -40.40 26.55 -3.28
N GLU A 861 -40.94 25.96 -4.35
CA GLU A 861 -40.25 25.83 -5.63
C GLU A 861 -40.00 27.21 -6.27
N GLU A 862 -41.00 28.10 -6.25
CA GLU A 862 -40.89 29.48 -6.72
C GLU A 862 -39.84 30.26 -5.93
N ALA A 863 -39.84 30.15 -4.59
CA ALA A 863 -38.85 30.80 -3.74
C ALA A 863 -37.42 30.29 -4.00
N LEU A 864 -37.27 28.99 -4.24
CA LEU A 864 -36.00 28.40 -4.63
C LEU A 864 -35.55 28.88 -6.02
N ASN A 865 -36.47 28.97 -6.97
CA ASN A 865 -36.19 29.47 -8.32
C ASN A 865 -35.81 30.96 -8.29
N LEU A 866 -36.50 31.78 -7.50
CA LEU A 866 -36.14 33.19 -7.29
C LEU A 866 -34.78 33.34 -6.60
N ALA A 867 -34.45 32.46 -5.64
CA ALA A 867 -33.13 32.45 -5.03
C ALA A 867 -32.02 32.12 -6.04
N LYS A 868 -32.26 31.17 -6.96
CA LYS A 868 -31.35 30.87 -8.07
C LYS A 868 -31.25 32.04 -9.07
N LEU A 869 -32.35 32.73 -9.35
CA LEU A 869 -32.32 33.90 -10.23
C LEU A 869 -31.52 35.07 -9.65
N ARG A 870 -31.36 35.14 -8.32
CA ARG A 870 -30.49 36.12 -7.66
C ARG A 870 -29.00 35.83 -7.79
N THR A 871 -28.60 34.64 -8.24
CA THR A 871 -27.19 34.30 -8.44
C THR A 871 -26.70 34.60 -9.85
N PHE A 872 -27.56 35.17 -10.72
CA PHE A 872 -27.13 35.60 -12.05
C PHE A 872 -26.23 36.83 -11.94
N GLU A 873 -25.07 36.75 -12.55
CA GLU A 873 -24.13 37.86 -12.68
C GLU A 873 -24.35 38.58 -14.02
N PRO A 874 -23.91 39.84 -14.17
CA PRO A 874 -24.01 40.57 -15.44
C PRO A 874 -23.44 39.79 -16.64
N ASP A 875 -22.33 39.07 -16.43
CA ASP A 875 -21.63 38.29 -17.46
C ASP A 875 -22.49 37.13 -18.00
N ASP A 876 -23.40 36.58 -17.18
CA ASP A 876 -24.34 35.53 -17.58
C ASP A 876 -25.42 36.04 -18.55
N LEU A 877 -25.70 37.35 -18.52
CA LEU A 877 -26.76 37.98 -19.32
C LEU A 877 -26.23 38.54 -20.64
N ASP A 878 -24.94 38.86 -20.73
CA ASP A 878 -24.29 39.50 -21.88
C ASP A 878 -24.39 38.67 -23.17
N GLY A 879 -24.30 37.34 -23.07
CA GLY A 879 -24.45 36.42 -24.20
C GLY A 879 -25.90 36.14 -24.63
N SER A 880 -26.89 36.66 -23.91
CA SER A 880 -28.31 36.37 -24.12
C SER A 880 -29.05 37.49 -24.84
N SER A 881 -30.23 37.19 -25.40
CA SER A 881 -31.14 38.21 -25.95
C SER A 881 -31.67 39.20 -24.91
N PHE A 882 -31.50 38.93 -23.60
CA PHE A 882 -31.95 39.81 -22.52
C PHE A 882 -31.02 41.01 -22.28
N SER A 883 -29.76 40.97 -22.75
CA SER A 883 -28.83 42.11 -22.69
C SER A 883 -29.35 43.36 -23.43
N GLN A 884 -30.24 43.17 -24.41
CA GLN A 884 -30.87 44.25 -25.17
C GLN A 884 -32.03 44.94 -24.42
N ILE A 885 -32.55 44.31 -23.36
CA ILE A 885 -33.75 44.77 -22.63
C ILE A 885 -33.37 45.46 -21.33
N LEU A 886 -32.24 45.09 -20.72
CA LEU A 886 -31.77 45.66 -19.46
C LEU A 886 -30.87 46.89 -19.72
N PRO A 887 -31.23 48.09 -19.22
CA PRO A 887 -30.57 49.35 -19.61
C PRO A 887 -29.10 49.50 -19.21
N ALA A 888 -28.62 48.80 -18.18
CA ALA A 888 -27.25 48.94 -17.68
C ALA A 888 -26.25 48.02 -18.40
N THR A 889 -26.66 46.80 -18.78
CA THR A 889 -25.85 45.88 -19.59
C THR A 889 -25.71 46.38 -21.02
N SER A 890 -26.76 46.97 -21.59
CA SER A 890 -26.68 47.64 -22.89
C SER A 890 -25.75 48.87 -22.90
N ALA A 891 -25.63 49.61 -21.79
CA ALA A 891 -24.68 50.73 -21.68
C ALA A 891 -23.21 50.26 -21.58
N LEU A 892 -22.94 49.16 -20.87
CA LEU A 892 -21.61 48.54 -20.77
C LEU A 892 -21.19 47.89 -22.09
N ALA A 893 -22.08 47.15 -22.75
CA ALA A 893 -21.83 46.48 -24.02
C ALA A 893 -21.58 47.45 -25.19
N TYR A 894 -22.25 48.61 -25.23
CA TYR A 894 -21.98 49.64 -26.24
C TYR A 894 -20.72 50.46 -25.94
N GLY A 895 -20.44 50.76 -24.67
CA GLY A 895 -19.27 51.54 -24.27
C GLY A 895 -17.94 50.85 -24.60
N PHE A 896 -17.86 49.52 -24.43
CA PHE A 896 -16.65 48.75 -24.70
C PHE A 896 -16.32 48.66 -26.19
N ALA A 897 -17.34 48.54 -27.06
CA ALA A 897 -17.17 48.40 -28.51
C ALA A 897 -16.80 49.73 -29.21
N GLU A 898 -17.28 50.89 -28.74
CA GLU A 898 -16.83 52.19 -29.24
C GLU A 898 -15.43 52.56 -28.71
N PHE A 899 -15.08 52.17 -27.47
CA PHE A 899 -13.75 52.40 -26.91
C PHE A 899 -12.65 51.63 -27.65
N LEU A 900 -12.90 50.37 -28.03
CA LEU A 900 -11.98 49.57 -28.83
C LEU A 900 -11.86 50.08 -30.29
N ARG A 901 -12.95 50.58 -30.88
CA ARG A 901 -12.90 51.20 -32.23
C ARG A 901 -12.15 52.52 -32.26
N ALA A 902 -12.15 53.28 -31.16
CA ALA A 902 -11.39 54.52 -31.07
C ALA A 902 -9.90 54.30 -30.82
N SER A 903 -9.48 53.09 -30.39
CA SER A 903 -8.08 52.78 -30.10
C SER A 903 -7.26 52.24 -31.28
N GLU A 904 -7.88 51.89 -32.41
CA GLU A 904 -7.18 51.26 -33.55
C GLU A 904 -6.89 52.21 -34.74
N GLU A 905 -7.44 53.43 -34.79
CA GLU A 905 -7.17 54.40 -35.85
C GLU A 905 -6.68 55.75 -35.29
N ASP A 906 -5.38 56.01 -35.49
CA ASP A 906 -4.66 57.28 -35.34
C ASP A 906 -4.55 57.93 -33.93
N GLN A 907 -3.41 57.72 -33.22
CA GLN A 907 -2.51 58.80 -32.72
C GLN A 907 -1.35 58.34 -31.82
N VAL A 908 -0.34 59.24 -31.71
CA VAL A 908 1.02 59.09 -31.15
C VAL A 908 1.06 58.92 -29.61
N PRO A 909 2.01 58.18 -29.01
CA PRO A 909 1.95 57.69 -27.63
C PRO A 909 2.29 58.66 -26.48
N ASP A 910 2.49 59.96 -26.71
CA ASP A 910 3.13 60.84 -25.69
C ASP A 910 2.21 61.87 -25.00
N GLU A 911 0.90 61.88 -25.26
CA GLU A 911 -0.05 62.71 -24.48
C GLU A 911 -1.33 61.93 -24.15
N GLN A 912 -1.23 60.94 -23.25
CA GLN A 912 -2.42 60.40 -22.57
C GLN A 912 -2.64 61.16 -21.25
N SER A 913 -3.51 62.16 -21.27
CA SER A 913 -4.21 62.57 -20.05
C SER A 913 -5.20 61.47 -19.70
N LEU A 914 -4.89 60.73 -18.63
CA LEU A 914 -5.74 59.73 -17.98
C LEU A 914 -7.24 60.08 -18.07
N GLY A 915 -8.00 59.25 -18.78
CA GLY A 915 -9.43 59.08 -18.55
C GLY A 915 -9.62 58.16 -17.35
N TRP A 916 -9.62 58.77 -16.17
CA TRP A 916 -9.99 58.28 -14.84
C TRP A 916 -10.76 56.94 -14.82
N TYR A 917 -10.10 55.88 -14.35
CA TYR A 917 -10.74 54.69 -13.80
C TYR A 917 -11.43 55.10 -12.48
N ILE A 918 -12.73 54.79 -12.34
CA ILE A 918 -13.44 55.02 -11.07
C ILE A 918 -13.32 53.73 -10.26
N ASP A 919 -12.47 53.78 -9.22
CA ASP A 919 -12.43 52.78 -8.18
C ASP A 919 -13.64 52.94 -7.24
N TYR A 920 -14.55 51.96 -7.25
CA TYR A 920 -15.75 51.94 -6.40
C TYR A 920 -15.46 51.55 -4.94
N SER A 921 -14.20 51.32 -4.56
CA SER A 921 -13.82 50.98 -3.18
C SER A 921 -13.62 52.20 -2.25
N ILE A 922 -13.54 53.42 -2.81
CA ILE A 922 -13.12 54.62 -2.05
C ILE A 922 -14.29 55.35 -1.35
N THR A 923 -15.55 54.99 -1.59
CA THR A 923 -16.71 55.72 -1.02
C THR A 923 -17.01 55.48 0.47
N ASN A 924 -16.15 54.77 1.23
CA ASN A 924 -16.38 54.49 2.65
C ASN A 924 -15.22 54.83 3.59
N ASN A 925 -14.35 55.79 3.24
CA ASN A 925 -13.46 56.39 4.23
C ASN A 925 -14.10 57.64 4.85
N PRO A 926 -14.32 57.70 6.19
CA PRO A 926 -14.50 58.96 6.87
C PRO A 926 -13.16 59.69 6.88
N ILE A 927 -13.11 60.88 6.26
CA ILE A 927 -12.04 61.84 6.50
C ILE A 927 -12.16 62.25 7.98
N ASN A 928 -11.19 61.84 8.79
CA ASN A 928 -10.90 62.53 10.04
C ASN A 928 -10.32 63.90 9.67
N ASP A 929 -11.11 64.93 9.91
CA ASP A 929 -10.77 66.03 10.82
C ASP A 929 -12.03 66.49 11.55
#